data_AF-A0AAD5U6K6-F1
#
_entry.id   AF-A0AAD5U6K6-F1
#
_cell.length_a   1.000
_cell.length_b   1.000
_cell.length_c   1.000
_cell.angle_alpha   90.00
_cell.angle_beta   90.00
_cell.angle_gamma   90.00
#
_symmetry.space_group_name_H-M   'P 1'
#
loop_
_entity.id
_entity.type
_entity.pdbx_description
1 polymer ?
#
loop_
_entity_poly.entity_id
_entity_poly.type
_entity_poly.pdbx_seq_one_letter_code
_entity_poly.pdbx_strand_id
1 'polypeptide(L)'
;MKSNLYEKYQVLRFFIVDNSEINLIKSLLDVDFRLFSEGFAHNTVDLLISLSKFDSLKTSNSNLFKIKYDILISNIQDVIDNERLNSLNFDKTGENGDKLTAEQFFQFYQVQGQHHQFLLSLPGVTNMTIGQSYLGNDISAYKFGNGNQSVIYQGGIHAREWISPATCTFIAYNLVTKKEYSDLLQTFTFYVIPILNVDGYAYTHSPTGDRLHRKNMQPNVGSFCNGTDLNRNFHFKWEGAAVDHDPCSETYAGSEPGSAPETRVVQDFLNEIKPISFIDFHSYSQLWMYPYSYKCGTVNPDSGNQHKGVDLAVKALTAIHGTQYTTGPTCETIYQAVGTSSDFAYGASKVLYTYIVELRDFGQHGFLLPSNQIVPTGEETLAGVVALYRYIASGPETLPPAAKRRAELITRYEDDLVRNVIMETKFLIDDMDHILEGANSVTQESDLNETDINIYQNQTQNSIKMLRNKRCLLAYHQNRVERITAVVKKLGSSPFPLEIKENLSSNELDFAVGYRNLLNEYAKEYPDIEMNRDLNPPKEVFVSIKCNKNLGNVMTETGMKSLEKGSRHYIKRTDIDNFLKLGYKPGEVNLGTTIMAVSFNGGVVVAADSRTTMGSYIANRVTDKLTQIHDTIFCCRSGSAADTQAVADIIHYHLQLYKVQHGAPPTVHTAASLFQQIVYENKDGLSAGIIVAGWDKYEGGTVYSIPLGGSLHKQPFTIGGSGSTFIYGFCDATYKDNMTKEECVDFAKKAVALAMSRDNSSGGCIRLAVITETGVERIFVPGNKLPQFYE
;
A
#
# COMPACT_ATOMS: atom_id res chain seq x y z
N MET A 1 -27.86 20.58 31.11
CA MET A 1 -28.72 19.85 30.14
C MET A 1 -27.79 19.17 29.16
N LYS A 2 -27.96 17.86 28.90
CA LYS A 2 -27.20 17.16 27.87
C LYS A 2 -27.68 17.62 26.50
N SER A 3 -26.76 17.82 25.55
CA SER A 3 -27.09 18.02 24.14
C SER A 3 -27.60 16.70 23.53
N ASN A 4 -28.86 16.66 23.11
CA ASN A 4 -29.50 15.54 22.39
C ASN A 4 -29.54 15.81 20.87
N LEU A 5 -28.54 16.53 20.34
CA LEU A 5 -28.54 16.96 18.94
C LEU A 5 -28.69 15.79 17.95
N TYR A 6 -28.24 14.58 18.31
CA TYR A 6 -28.12 13.46 17.41
C TYR A 6 -28.97 12.23 17.76
N GLU A 7 -29.97 12.36 18.65
CA GLU A 7 -30.78 11.24 19.19
C GLU A 7 -31.49 10.39 18.10
N LYS A 8 -31.60 10.94 16.88
CA LYS A 8 -32.18 10.27 15.71
C LYS A 8 -31.27 10.35 14.50
N TYR A 9 -29.97 10.16 14.66
CA TYR A 9 -29.01 10.15 13.57
C TYR A 9 -28.22 8.83 13.50
N GLN A 10 -27.93 8.41 12.28
CA GLN A 10 -27.13 7.23 11.97
C GLN A 10 -26.04 7.57 10.94
N VAL A 11 -24.98 6.75 10.90
CA VAL A 11 -23.91 6.83 9.90
C VAL A 11 -24.01 5.66 8.94
N LEU A 12 -24.05 5.98 7.64
CA LEU A 12 -24.11 5.03 6.55
C LEU A 12 -22.81 5.07 5.74
N ARG A 13 -22.27 3.91 5.37
CA ARG A 13 -21.18 3.78 4.41
C ARG A 13 -21.74 3.43 3.05
N PHE A 14 -21.54 4.28 2.07
CA PHE A 14 -21.82 3.99 0.67
C PHE A 14 -20.56 3.48 -0.03
N PHE A 15 -20.72 2.45 -0.87
CA PHE A 15 -19.65 1.91 -1.71
C PHE A 15 -19.81 2.47 -3.12
N ILE A 16 -18.88 3.32 -3.51
CA ILE A 16 -18.95 4.12 -4.72
C ILE A 16 -18.25 3.38 -5.86
N VAL A 17 -18.94 3.22 -6.99
CA VAL A 17 -18.37 2.59 -8.20
C VAL A 17 -18.03 3.60 -9.29
N ASP A 18 -18.71 4.75 -9.33
CA ASP A 18 -18.47 5.78 -10.34
C ASP A 18 -18.78 7.23 -9.88
N ASN A 19 -18.36 8.19 -10.72
CA ASN A 19 -18.54 9.62 -10.45
C ASN A 19 -20.01 10.10 -10.46
N SER A 20 -20.95 9.33 -11.04
CA SER A 20 -22.36 9.71 -11.06
C SER A 20 -23.00 9.52 -9.68
N GLU A 21 -22.61 8.46 -8.97
CA GLU A 21 -23.01 8.21 -7.58
C GLU A 21 -22.47 9.28 -6.62
N ILE A 22 -21.24 9.74 -6.85
CA ILE A 22 -20.63 10.86 -6.13
C ILE A 22 -21.47 12.13 -6.29
N ASN A 23 -21.82 12.47 -7.53
CA ASN A 23 -22.62 13.66 -7.81
C ASN A 23 -24.02 13.57 -7.21
N LEU A 24 -24.62 12.37 -7.19
CA LEU A 24 -25.89 12.14 -6.52
C LEU A 24 -25.78 12.41 -5.02
N ILE A 25 -24.78 11.84 -4.33
CA ILE A 25 -24.57 12.07 -2.89
C ILE A 25 -24.36 13.56 -2.61
N LYS A 26 -23.51 14.24 -3.39
CA LYS A 26 -23.26 15.68 -3.25
C LYS A 26 -24.52 16.53 -3.41
N SER A 27 -25.42 16.14 -4.32
CA SER A 27 -26.68 16.85 -4.55
C SER A 27 -27.69 16.75 -3.39
N LEU A 28 -27.48 15.80 -2.47
CA LEU A 28 -28.35 15.55 -1.32
C LEU A 28 -27.83 16.17 -0.02
N LEU A 29 -26.62 16.76 -0.03
CA LEU A 29 -26.01 17.34 1.16
C LEU A 29 -26.80 18.56 1.65
N ASP A 30 -27.27 18.46 2.88
CA ASP A 30 -28.00 19.51 3.60
C ASP A 30 -27.81 19.35 5.13
N VAL A 31 -28.55 20.10 5.93
CA VAL A 31 -28.43 20.06 7.40
C VAL A 31 -28.78 18.70 8.01
N ASP A 32 -29.66 17.93 7.37
CA ASP A 32 -30.11 16.59 7.78
C ASP A 32 -29.26 15.46 7.17
N PHE A 33 -28.35 15.82 6.26
CA PHE A 33 -27.60 14.91 5.42
C PHE A 33 -26.17 15.44 5.21
N ARG A 34 -25.22 15.01 6.07
CA ARG A 34 -23.86 15.56 6.12
C ARG A 34 -22.81 14.52 5.75
N LEU A 35 -21.70 14.96 5.15
CA LEU A 35 -20.52 14.11 4.97
C LEU A 35 -19.88 13.81 6.32
N PHE A 36 -19.75 12.51 6.61
CA PHE A 36 -19.02 12.00 7.76
C PHE A 36 -17.59 11.59 7.38
N SER A 37 -17.34 11.21 6.12
CA SER A 37 -16.00 11.21 5.51
C SER A 37 -15.99 12.22 4.36
N GLU A 38 -14.96 13.04 4.26
CA GLU A 38 -14.90 14.11 3.24
C GLU A 38 -14.33 13.65 1.90
N GLY A 39 -13.78 12.43 1.87
CA GLY A 39 -13.10 11.87 0.71
C GLY A 39 -13.59 10.50 0.30
N PHE A 40 -13.33 10.17 -0.96
CA PHE A 40 -13.66 8.89 -1.59
C PHE A 40 -12.55 7.86 -1.39
N ALA A 41 -11.79 8.00 -0.30
CA ALA A 41 -10.73 7.07 0.03
C ALA A 41 -11.33 5.66 0.12
N HIS A 42 -10.61 4.70 -0.45
CA HIS A 42 -11.02 3.29 -0.48
C HIS A 42 -12.36 3.04 -1.19
N ASN A 43 -12.78 3.92 -2.11
CA ASN A 43 -14.06 3.86 -2.83
C ASN A 43 -15.29 3.86 -1.91
N THR A 44 -15.20 4.54 -0.76
CA THR A 44 -16.30 4.63 0.21
C THR A 44 -16.62 6.06 0.58
N VAL A 45 -17.87 6.32 0.95
CA VAL A 45 -18.32 7.62 1.50
C VAL A 45 -19.18 7.35 2.72
N ASP A 46 -18.82 7.96 3.84
CA ASP A 46 -19.59 7.86 5.06
C ASP A 46 -20.49 9.10 5.21
N LEU A 47 -21.77 8.88 5.46
CA LEU A 47 -22.80 9.91 5.54
C LEU A 47 -23.53 9.84 6.87
N LEU A 48 -23.62 10.99 7.54
CA LEU A 48 -24.47 11.18 8.72
C LEU A 48 -25.86 11.62 8.27
N ILE A 49 -26.88 10.86 8.63
CA ILE A 49 -28.27 11.10 8.20
C ILE A 49 -29.25 10.99 9.37
N SER A 50 -30.23 11.88 9.43
CA SER A 50 -31.34 11.74 10.38
C SER A 50 -32.27 10.58 9.99
N LEU A 51 -32.82 9.87 10.98
CA LEU A 51 -33.74 8.74 10.76
C LEU A 51 -34.98 9.17 9.96
N SER A 52 -35.51 10.37 10.22
CA SER A 52 -36.65 10.93 9.47
C SER A 52 -36.32 11.14 7.99
N LYS A 53 -35.13 11.68 7.68
CA LYS A 53 -34.67 11.88 6.30
C LYS A 53 -34.39 10.55 5.62
N PHE A 54 -33.79 9.60 6.34
CA PHE A 54 -33.57 8.24 5.86
C PHE A 54 -34.88 7.57 5.45
N ASP A 55 -35.89 7.59 6.32
CA ASP A 55 -37.20 6.98 6.07
C ASP A 55 -37.92 7.68 4.90
N SER A 56 -37.83 9.00 4.80
CA SER A 56 -38.40 9.78 3.70
C SER A 56 -37.75 9.42 2.34
N LEU A 57 -36.42 9.32 2.29
CA LEU A 57 -35.68 8.96 1.08
C LEU A 57 -35.90 7.48 0.70
N LYS A 58 -36.10 6.59 1.69
CA LYS A 58 -36.46 5.19 1.46
C LYS A 58 -37.86 5.07 0.87
N THR A 59 -38.82 5.78 1.45
CA THR A 59 -40.23 5.77 1.03
C THR A 59 -40.40 6.36 -0.38
N SER A 60 -39.64 7.41 -0.71
CA SER A 60 -39.63 8.00 -2.06
C SER A 60 -38.82 7.19 -3.08
N ASN A 61 -38.26 6.04 -2.70
CA ASN A 61 -37.45 5.17 -3.56
C ASN A 61 -36.29 5.93 -4.25
N SER A 62 -35.62 6.79 -3.47
CA SER A 62 -34.49 7.59 -3.94
C SER A 62 -33.41 6.73 -4.59
N ASN A 63 -32.81 7.23 -5.68
CA ASN A 63 -31.67 6.60 -6.33
C ASN A 63 -30.47 6.41 -5.37
N LEU A 64 -30.38 7.18 -4.28
CA LEU A 64 -29.34 7.05 -3.27
C LEU A 64 -29.28 5.61 -2.73
N PHE A 65 -30.44 5.01 -2.43
CA PHE A 65 -30.50 3.68 -1.84
C PHE A 65 -30.43 2.54 -2.84
N LYS A 66 -30.15 2.85 -4.11
CA LYS A 66 -29.73 1.87 -5.12
C LYS A 66 -28.22 1.65 -5.08
N ILE A 67 -27.46 2.61 -4.55
CA ILE A 67 -26.04 2.47 -4.26
C ILE A 67 -25.91 1.51 -3.07
N LYS A 68 -24.96 0.57 -3.14
CA LYS A 68 -24.69 -0.36 -2.04
C LYS A 68 -24.26 0.43 -0.80
N TYR A 69 -24.83 0.11 0.36
CA TYR A 69 -24.46 0.77 1.61
C TYR A 69 -24.57 -0.15 2.82
N ASP A 70 -23.78 0.13 3.85
CA ASP A 70 -23.84 -0.47 5.18
C ASP A 70 -24.22 0.58 6.23
N ILE A 71 -24.86 0.17 7.33
CA ILE A 71 -25.07 1.03 8.50
C ILE A 71 -23.89 0.83 9.45
N LEU A 72 -23.05 1.85 9.60
CA LEU A 72 -21.87 1.80 10.48
C LEU A 72 -22.26 2.07 11.94
N ILE A 73 -23.04 3.11 12.17
CA ILE A 73 -23.46 3.54 13.50
C ILE A 73 -24.97 3.77 13.44
N SER A 74 -25.74 2.94 14.12
CA SER A 74 -27.22 3.01 14.10
C SER A 74 -27.78 4.14 14.96
N ASN A 75 -27.09 4.50 16.05
CA ASN A 75 -27.43 5.64 16.90
C ASN A 75 -26.15 6.34 17.37
N ILE A 76 -25.85 7.48 16.76
CA ILE A 76 -24.63 8.22 17.07
C ILE A 76 -24.71 8.94 18.43
N GLN A 77 -25.90 9.31 18.90
CA GLN A 77 -26.05 9.95 20.22
C GLN A 77 -25.67 9.01 21.34
N ASP A 78 -26.03 7.71 21.24
CA ASP A 78 -25.64 6.72 22.25
C ASP A 78 -24.12 6.59 22.35
N VAL A 79 -23.42 6.66 21.21
CA VAL A 79 -21.95 6.62 21.18
C VAL A 79 -21.36 7.87 21.84
N ILE A 80 -21.89 9.06 21.53
CA ILE A 80 -21.45 10.33 22.13
C ILE A 80 -21.72 10.35 23.64
N ASP A 81 -22.89 9.87 24.07
CA ASP A 81 -23.26 9.81 25.47
C ASP A 81 -22.35 8.87 26.27
N ASN A 82 -22.01 7.71 25.70
CA ASN A 82 -21.06 6.77 26.30
C ASN A 82 -19.64 7.36 26.39
N GLU A 83 -19.18 8.05 25.34
CA GLU A 83 -17.89 8.76 25.34
C GLU A 83 -17.84 9.81 26.47
N ARG A 84 -18.88 10.63 26.61
CA ARG A 84 -18.99 11.68 27.65
C ARG A 84 -19.10 11.11 29.06
N LEU A 85 -19.85 10.02 29.26
CA LEU A 85 -19.97 9.35 30.56
C LEU A 85 -18.62 8.82 31.05
N ASN A 86 -17.83 8.27 30.13
CA ASN A 86 -16.49 7.78 30.42
C ASN A 86 -15.55 8.91 30.86
N SER A 87 -15.57 10.06 30.16
CA SER A 87 -14.76 11.24 30.54
C SER A 87 -15.18 11.84 31.89
N LEU A 88 -16.49 11.95 32.18
CA LEU A 88 -16.98 12.50 33.45
C LEU A 88 -16.62 11.64 34.67
N ASN A 89 -16.56 10.32 34.51
CA ASN A 89 -16.14 9.42 35.59
C ASN A 89 -14.65 9.56 35.91
N PHE A 90 -13.84 10.01 34.95
CA PHE A 90 -12.42 10.30 35.15
C PHE A 90 -12.18 11.66 35.80
N ASP A 91 -12.92 12.71 35.42
CA ASP A 91 -12.75 14.04 36.06
C ASP A 91 -13.00 13.98 37.58
N LYS A 92 -13.90 13.10 38.04
CA LYS A 92 -14.15 12.87 39.48
C LYS A 92 -12.98 12.24 40.25
N THR A 93 -12.05 11.55 39.57
CA THR A 93 -10.86 10.98 40.21
C THR A 93 -9.67 11.95 40.19
N GLY A 94 -9.74 13.03 39.40
CA GLY A 94 -8.73 14.09 39.29
C GLY A 94 -9.00 15.38 40.06
N GLU A 95 -10.09 15.45 40.86
CA GLU A 95 -10.55 16.67 41.57
C GLU A 95 -9.55 17.27 42.59
N ASN A 96 -8.42 16.63 42.88
CA ASN A 96 -7.43 17.12 43.86
C ASN A 96 -6.36 18.07 43.30
N GLY A 97 -6.40 18.45 42.01
CA GLY A 97 -5.39 19.34 41.42
C GLY A 97 -4.00 18.70 41.28
N ASP A 98 -3.92 17.38 41.43
CA ASP A 98 -2.71 16.60 41.20
C ASP A 98 -2.44 16.46 39.69
N LYS A 99 -1.16 16.49 39.30
CA LYS A 99 -0.74 16.29 37.90
C LYS A 99 -1.15 14.89 37.44
N LEU A 100 -1.86 14.80 36.32
CA LEU A 100 -2.20 13.51 35.69
C LEU A 100 -0.91 12.75 35.31
N THR A 101 -0.83 11.46 35.66
CA THR A 101 0.20 10.59 35.11
C THR A 101 -0.04 10.37 33.62
N ALA A 102 0.97 9.92 32.87
CA ALA A 102 0.79 9.61 31.45
C ALA A 102 -0.25 8.51 31.23
N GLU A 103 -0.29 7.49 32.08
CA GLU A 103 -1.28 6.41 32.02
C GLU A 103 -2.70 6.94 32.19
N GLN A 104 -2.90 7.89 33.11
CA GLN A 104 -4.19 8.54 33.33
C GLN A 104 -4.56 9.46 32.16
N PHE A 105 -3.59 10.25 31.66
CA PHE A 105 -3.82 11.22 30.59
C PHE A 105 -4.30 10.54 29.30
N PHE A 106 -3.68 9.44 28.88
CA PHE A 106 -4.01 8.75 27.62
C PHE A 106 -5.17 7.76 27.74
N GLN A 107 -5.85 7.69 28.88
CA GLN A 107 -7.02 6.83 29.07
C GLN A 107 -8.29 7.41 28.42
N PHE A 108 -8.37 8.73 28.31
CA PHE A 108 -9.52 9.48 27.80
C PHE A 108 -9.08 10.70 26.99
N TYR A 109 -9.98 11.23 26.16
CA TYR A 109 -9.75 12.50 25.46
C TYR A 109 -9.81 13.66 26.45
N GLN A 110 -8.83 14.56 26.35
CA GLN A 110 -8.58 15.62 27.32
C GLN A 110 -9.01 16.97 26.76
N VAL A 111 -9.47 17.89 27.62
CA VAL A 111 -9.75 19.27 27.19
C VAL A 111 -8.45 20.04 26.97
N GLN A 112 -8.53 21.19 26.28
CA GLN A 112 -7.37 22.04 25.97
C GLN A 112 -6.50 22.35 27.21
N GLY A 113 -7.12 22.69 28.34
CA GLY A 113 -6.41 23.00 29.58
C GLY A 113 -5.58 21.82 30.11
N GLN A 114 -6.11 20.59 30.00
CA GLN A 114 -5.40 19.37 30.43
C GLN A 114 -4.21 19.08 29.52
N HIS A 115 -4.36 19.22 28.19
CA HIS A 115 -3.24 19.15 27.25
C HIS A 115 -2.13 20.14 27.59
N HIS A 116 -2.50 21.39 27.88
CA HIS A 116 -1.56 22.44 28.25
C HIS A 116 -0.78 22.13 29.53
N GLN A 117 -1.49 21.75 30.60
CA GLN A 117 -0.85 21.41 31.87
C GLN A 117 0.03 20.17 31.75
N PHE A 118 -0.40 19.15 31.01
CA PHE A 118 0.37 17.94 30.80
C PHE A 118 1.67 18.21 30.03
N LEU A 119 1.61 18.94 28.91
CA LEU A 119 2.79 19.27 28.12
C LEU A 119 3.79 20.15 28.90
N LEU A 120 3.33 21.12 29.67
CA LEU A 120 4.18 21.94 30.55
C LEU A 120 4.78 21.16 31.72
N SER A 121 4.20 20.02 32.09
CA SER A 121 4.76 19.16 33.13
C SER A 121 5.97 18.34 32.65
N LEU A 122 6.15 18.21 31.33
CA LEU A 122 7.23 17.43 30.73
C LEU A 122 8.59 18.16 30.85
N PRO A 123 9.69 17.43 31.06
CA PRO A 123 10.99 18.03 31.26
C PRO A 123 11.49 18.75 29.99
N GLY A 124 11.87 20.02 30.12
CA GLY A 124 12.44 20.80 29.01
C GLY A 124 11.44 21.29 27.96
N VAL A 125 10.14 21.10 28.18
CA VAL A 125 9.10 21.68 27.33
C VAL A 125 8.79 23.10 27.78
N THR A 126 8.72 24.03 26.83
CA THR A 126 8.32 25.43 27.07
C THR A 126 7.13 25.80 26.21
N ASN A 127 6.19 26.59 26.75
CA ASN A 127 5.05 27.12 25.99
C ASN A 127 5.41 28.42 25.26
N MET A 128 4.80 28.62 24.10
CA MET A 128 4.80 29.85 23.32
C MET A 128 3.39 30.13 22.82
N THR A 129 2.79 31.25 23.23
CA THR A 129 1.55 31.73 22.60
C THR A 129 1.91 32.27 21.22
N ILE A 130 1.41 31.63 20.16
CA ILE A 130 1.69 31.96 18.76
C ILE A 130 0.61 32.86 18.15
N GLY A 131 -0.51 33.03 18.84
CA GLY A 131 -1.58 33.96 18.48
C GLY A 131 -2.86 33.66 19.24
N GLN A 132 -3.97 34.22 18.77
CA GLN A 132 -5.28 34.05 19.39
C GLN A 132 -6.31 33.58 18.37
N SER A 133 -7.26 32.76 18.83
CA SER A 133 -8.44 32.34 18.09
C SER A 133 -9.43 33.49 17.90
N TYR A 134 -10.50 33.24 17.15
CA TYR A 134 -11.57 34.22 16.97
C TYR A 134 -12.19 34.70 18.29
N LEU A 135 -12.43 33.80 19.24
CA LEU A 135 -12.98 34.15 20.56
C LEU A 135 -11.94 34.70 21.54
N GLY A 136 -10.69 34.91 21.09
CA GLY A 136 -9.61 35.49 21.89
C GLY A 136 -8.90 34.49 22.80
N ASN A 137 -9.05 33.19 22.58
CA ASN A 137 -8.33 32.16 23.32
C ASN A 137 -6.91 31.98 22.76
N ASP A 138 -5.94 31.79 23.63
CA ASP A 138 -4.54 31.62 23.22
C ASP A 138 -4.35 30.31 22.43
N ILE A 139 -3.72 30.43 21.27
CA ILE A 139 -3.20 29.31 20.49
C ILE A 139 -1.74 29.12 20.88
N SER A 140 -1.40 27.94 21.38
CA SER A 140 -0.12 27.64 22.00
C SER A 140 0.68 26.62 21.19
N ALA A 141 1.95 26.92 20.95
CA ALA A 141 2.96 25.97 20.49
C ALA A 141 3.87 25.55 21.65
N TYR A 142 4.20 24.27 21.74
CA TYR A 142 5.09 23.73 22.77
C TYR A 142 6.42 23.36 22.13
N LYS A 143 7.50 23.95 22.66
CA LYS A 143 8.85 23.82 22.16
C LYS A 143 9.67 22.88 23.04
N PHE A 144 10.42 21.96 22.41
CA PHE A 144 11.40 21.12 23.09
C PHE A 144 12.50 20.64 22.10
N GLY A 145 13.53 20.00 22.64
CA GLY A 145 14.75 19.69 21.87
C GLY A 145 15.69 20.88 21.78
N ASN A 146 16.90 20.63 21.33
CA ASN A 146 17.98 21.61 21.24
C ASN A 146 18.77 21.53 19.93
N GLY A 147 18.21 20.85 18.93
CA GLY A 147 18.82 20.72 17.63
C GLY A 147 18.74 21.98 16.76
N ASN A 148 19.56 22.00 15.70
CA ASN A 148 19.71 23.15 14.81
C ASN A 148 18.64 23.24 13.71
N GLN A 149 17.89 22.15 13.46
CA GLN A 149 16.81 22.12 12.49
C GLN A 149 15.46 22.21 13.20
N SER A 150 14.58 23.10 12.76
CA SER A 150 13.22 23.18 13.32
C SER A 150 12.28 22.22 12.61
N VAL A 151 11.42 21.54 13.36
CA VAL A 151 10.30 20.74 12.82
C VAL A 151 9.01 21.18 13.51
N ILE A 152 7.93 21.21 12.74
CA ILE A 152 6.60 21.55 13.25
C ILE A 152 5.68 20.36 12.99
N TYR A 153 4.86 20.02 13.99
CA TYR A 153 3.69 19.21 13.74
C TYR A 153 2.50 19.73 14.54
N GLN A 154 1.31 19.61 13.95
CA GLN A 154 0.08 20.12 14.54
C GLN A 154 -1.05 19.09 14.51
N GLY A 155 -2.08 19.34 15.30
CA GLY A 155 -3.34 18.60 15.29
C GLY A 155 -4.52 19.49 15.66
N GLY A 156 -5.72 18.95 15.58
CA GLY A 156 -6.93 19.66 15.99
C GLY A 156 -7.23 20.92 15.17
N ILE A 157 -6.80 20.98 13.91
CA ILE A 157 -7.28 22.00 12.96
C ILE A 157 -8.78 21.83 12.69
N HIS A 158 -9.27 20.59 12.70
CA HIS A 158 -10.70 20.28 12.77
C HIS A 158 -11.07 19.83 14.18
N ALA A 159 -12.08 20.46 14.76
CA ALA A 159 -12.38 20.30 16.17
C ALA A 159 -12.85 18.89 16.57
N ARG A 160 -13.62 18.21 15.71
CA ARG A 160 -14.16 16.85 15.96
C ARG A 160 -13.13 15.72 15.97
N GLU A 161 -11.93 15.96 15.45
CA GLU A 161 -10.88 14.96 15.21
C GLU A 161 -10.02 14.73 16.48
N TRP A 162 -10.68 14.32 17.57
CA TRP A 162 -10.10 14.26 18.93
C TRP A 162 -8.85 13.36 19.08
N ILE A 163 -8.66 12.39 18.19
CA ILE A 163 -7.46 11.55 18.18
C ILE A 163 -6.21 12.31 17.73
N SER A 164 -6.35 13.41 16.98
CA SER A 164 -5.20 14.19 16.51
C SER A 164 -4.50 14.96 17.65
N PRO A 165 -5.16 15.75 18.54
CA PRO A 165 -4.47 16.37 19.67
C PRO A 165 -3.87 15.36 20.65
N ALA A 166 -4.59 14.26 20.90
CA ALA A 166 -4.12 13.16 21.75
C ALA A 166 -2.81 12.56 21.20
N THR A 167 -2.75 12.28 19.90
CA THR A 167 -1.58 11.75 19.22
C THR A 167 -0.42 12.73 19.22
N CYS A 168 -0.65 14.02 18.94
CA CYS A 168 0.41 15.05 19.03
C CYS A 168 1.05 15.10 20.42
N THR A 169 0.23 14.99 21.46
CA THR A 169 0.67 15.00 22.86
C THR A 169 1.41 13.71 23.23
N PHE A 170 0.93 12.56 22.71
CA PHE A 170 1.59 11.26 22.88
C PHE A 170 3.00 11.24 22.28
N ILE A 171 3.16 11.80 21.07
CA ILE A 171 4.47 11.92 20.42
C ILE A 171 5.39 12.79 21.27
N ALA A 172 4.94 13.97 21.72
CA ALA A 172 5.75 14.87 22.54
C ALA A 172 6.18 14.21 23.85
N TYR A 173 5.25 13.56 24.56
CA TYR A 173 5.51 12.80 25.78
C TYR A 173 6.62 11.76 25.57
N ASN A 174 6.51 10.93 24.54
CA ASN A 174 7.48 9.86 24.31
C ASN A 174 8.84 10.40 23.89
N LEU A 175 8.90 11.37 22.96
CA LEU A 175 10.15 11.97 22.51
C LEU A 175 10.94 12.60 23.67
N VAL A 176 10.24 13.27 24.59
CA VAL A 176 10.87 13.97 25.72
C VAL A 176 11.27 13.01 26.85
N THR A 177 10.47 11.98 27.14
CA THR A 177 10.69 11.13 28.32
C THR A 177 11.56 9.90 28.04
N LYS A 178 11.60 9.41 26.81
CA LYS A 178 12.36 8.20 26.45
C LYS A 178 13.73 8.55 25.89
N LYS A 179 14.78 8.08 26.58
CA LYS A 179 16.19 8.33 26.21
C LYS A 179 16.56 7.84 24.81
N GLU A 180 15.88 6.83 24.29
CA GLU A 180 16.13 6.27 22.96
C GLU A 180 15.88 7.24 21.80
N TYR A 181 15.19 8.36 22.05
CA TYR A 181 14.92 9.42 21.07
C TYR A 181 15.78 10.67 21.27
N SER A 182 16.81 10.59 22.12
CA SER A 182 17.72 11.72 22.37
C SER A 182 18.45 12.18 21.10
N ASP A 183 18.69 11.27 20.15
CA ASP A 183 19.26 11.58 18.83
C ASP A 183 18.41 12.59 18.06
N LEU A 184 17.08 12.42 18.11
CA LEU A 184 16.14 13.33 17.47
C LEU A 184 16.09 14.68 18.19
N LEU A 185 16.09 14.70 19.53
CA LEU A 185 16.10 15.94 20.31
C LEU A 185 17.38 16.77 20.11
N GLN A 186 18.52 16.11 19.83
CA GLN A 186 19.79 16.76 19.52
C GLN A 186 19.87 17.24 18.07
N THR A 187 19.09 16.64 17.17
CA THR A 187 19.06 17.02 15.75
C THR A 187 18.03 18.11 15.48
N PHE A 188 16.87 18.02 16.12
CA PHE A 188 15.73 18.90 15.89
C PHE A 188 15.34 19.72 17.12
N THR A 189 14.86 20.93 16.86
CA THR A 189 13.98 21.67 17.76
C THR A 189 12.55 21.44 17.30
N PHE A 190 11.73 20.83 18.16
CA PHE A 190 10.34 20.53 17.88
C PHE A 190 9.45 21.69 18.33
N TYR A 191 8.43 22.00 17.51
CA TYR A 191 7.33 22.87 17.89
C TYR A 191 6.02 22.12 17.62
N VAL A 192 5.20 22.00 18.66
CA VAL A 192 3.97 21.21 18.63
C VAL A 192 2.77 22.10 18.86
N ILE A 193 1.83 22.11 17.92
CA ILE A 193 0.54 22.80 18.07
C ILE A 193 -0.53 21.72 18.23
N PRO A 194 -0.79 21.20 19.45
CA PRO A 194 -1.65 20.04 19.62
C PRO A 194 -3.11 20.35 19.23
N ILE A 195 -3.55 21.59 19.42
CA ILE A 195 -4.91 22.04 19.13
C ILE A 195 -4.81 23.41 18.48
N LEU A 196 -4.99 23.48 17.16
CA LEU A 196 -5.06 24.74 16.44
C LEU A 196 -6.43 25.43 16.61
N ASN A 197 -7.51 24.69 16.39
CA ASN A 197 -8.89 25.18 16.51
C ASN A 197 -9.36 25.12 17.96
N VAL A 198 -8.76 25.92 18.83
CA VAL A 198 -9.03 25.91 20.29
C VAL A 198 -10.50 26.21 20.61
N ASP A 199 -11.15 27.12 19.87
CA ASP A 199 -12.55 27.48 20.08
C ASP A 199 -13.50 26.35 19.68
N GLY A 200 -13.30 25.78 18.49
CA GLY A 200 -14.10 24.66 18.02
C GLY A 200 -13.89 23.44 18.91
N TYR A 201 -12.65 23.17 19.34
CA TYR A 201 -12.33 22.06 20.23
C TYR A 201 -13.07 22.20 21.57
N ALA A 202 -13.02 23.39 22.19
CA ALA A 202 -13.78 23.67 23.40
C ALA A 202 -15.30 23.49 23.21
N TYR A 203 -15.82 23.89 22.04
CA TYR A 203 -17.23 23.68 21.69
C TYR A 203 -17.59 22.18 21.60
N THR A 204 -16.74 21.34 21.01
CA THR A 204 -16.99 19.88 20.94
C THR A 204 -17.02 19.19 22.30
N HIS A 205 -16.24 19.69 23.27
CA HIS A 205 -16.18 19.19 24.65
C HIS A 205 -17.29 19.74 25.54
N SER A 206 -17.98 20.81 25.13
CA SER A 206 -19.03 21.42 25.95
C SER A 206 -20.25 20.49 26.09
N PRO A 207 -20.84 20.37 27.30
CA PRO A 207 -22.07 19.59 27.51
C PRO A 207 -23.26 20.02 26.63
N THR A 208 -23.29 21.30 26.26
CA THR A 208 -24.31 21.89 25.38
C THR A 208 -23.79 22.13 23.96
N GLY A 209 -22.55 21.75 23.68
CA GLY A 209 -21.95 21.91 22.36
C GLY A 209 -22.17 20.72 21.44
N ASP A 210 -21.66 20.85 20.22
CA ASP A 210 -21.74 19.87 19.16
C ASP A 210 -20.42 19.08 19.05
N ARG A 211 -20.46 17.79 19.39
CA ARG A 211 -19.31 16.88 19.35
C ARG A 211 -18.74 16.66 17.95
N LEU A 212 -19.54 16.83 16.90
CA LEU A 212 -19.15 16.65 15.50
C LEU A 212 -18.84 17.97 14.80
N HIS A 213 -18.76 19.08 15.56
CA HIS A 213 -18.37 20.37 15.01
C HIS A 213 -16.95 20.34 14.46
N ARG A 214 -16.77 20.82 13.22
CA ARG A 214 -15.49 20.79 12.49
C ARG A 214 -14.77 22.13 12.49
N LYS A 215 -15.50 23.17 12.07
CA LYS A 215 -15.00 24.50 11.69
C LYS A 215 -14.53 25.31 12.90
N ASN A 216 -13.95 26.50 12.68
CA ASN A 216 -13.77 27.46 13.77
C ASN A 216 -15.11 28.05 14.24
N MET A 217 -15.09 29.01 15.18
CA MET A 217 -16.30 29.61 15.77
C MET A 217 -16.60 31.03 15.24
N GLN A 218 -15.93 31.46 14.17
CA GLN A 218 -16.10 32.80 13.59
C GLN A 218 -17.48 32.96 12.91
N PRO A 219 -18.30 33.96 13.27
CA PRO A 219 -19.56 34.23 12.61
C PRO A 219 -19.34 34.80 11.20
N ASN A 220 -20.25 34.44 10.28
CA ASN A 220 -20.18 34.85 8.88
C ASN A 220 -21.22 35.94 8.60
N VAL A 221 -20.77 37.12 8.15
CA VAL A 221 -21.65 38.27 7.89
C VAL A 221 -22.72 37.90 6.84
N GLY A 222 -23.98 38.12 7.19
CA GLY A 222 -25.11 37.83 6.29
C GLY A 222 -25.54 36.35 6.28
N SER A 223 -24.95 35.50 7.12
CA SER A 223 -25.39 34.11 7.33
C SER A 223 -25.69 33.83 8.80
N PHE A 224 -26.57 32.87 9.06
CA PHE A 224 -26.82 32.34 10.40
C PHE A 224 -25.83 31.21 10.76
N CYS A 225 -25.06 30.71 9.80
CA CYS A 225 -24.06 29.66 10.00
C CYS A 225 -22.72 30.26 10.40
N ASN A 226 -22.15 29.75 11.48
CA ASN A 226 -20.83 30.13 11.96
C ASN A 226 -19.76 29.14 11.45
N GLY A 227 -18.53 29.61 11.44
CA GLY A 227 -17.32 28.84 11.21
C GLY A 227 -16.85 28.86 9.76
N THR A 228 -15.54 28.86 9.62
CA THR A 228 -14.76 28.61 8.41
C THR A 228 -13.99 27.29 8.58
N ASP A 229 -13.90 26.49 7.52
CA ASP A 229 -12.99 25.34 7.49
C ASP A 229 -11.56 25.87 7.40
N LEU A 230 -10.81 25.72 8.50
CA LEU A 230 -9.44 26.20 8.60
C LEU A 230 -8.52 25.55 7.55
N ASN A 231 -8.76 24.28 7.18
CA ASN A 231 -7.98 23.59 6.15
C ASN A 231 -8.51 23.84 4.72
N ARG A 232 -9.32 24.89 4.54
CA ARG A 232 -9.71 25.46 3.24
C ARG A 232 -9.40 26.96 3.15
N ASN A 233 -8.83 27.54 4.20
CA ASN A 233 -8.70 28.99 4.33
C ASN A 233 -7.28 29.52 4.06
N PHE A 234 -6.27 28.67 3.84
CA PHE A 234 -4.91 29.14 3.60
C PHE A 234 -4.80 29.83 2.23
N HIS A 235 -3.96 30.87 2.12
CA HIS A 235 -3.95 31.73 0.93
C HIS A 235 -3.28 31.12 -0.32
N PHE A 236 -2.57 30.01 -0.18
CA PHE A 236 -1.89 29.38 -1.31
C PHE A 236 -2.89 28.61 -2.18
N LYS A 237 -2.98 28.99 -3.47
CA LYS A 237 -3.89 28.37 -4.46
C LYS A 237 -5.35 28.36 -4.01
N TRP A 238 -5.75 29.42 -3.31
CA TRP A 238 -7.12 29.70 -2.88
C TRP A 238 -7.96 30.27 -4.04
N GLU A 239 -8.03 29.59 -5.17
CA GLU A 239 -8.74 30.08 -6.36
C GLU A 239 -9.42 28.93 -7.12
N GLY A 240 -10.49 29.25 -7.84
CA GLY A 240 -11.14 28.34 -8.79
C GLY A 240 -12.38 27.62 -8.24
N ALA A 241 -12.96 26.75 -9.07
CA ALA A 241 -14.25 26.10 -8.82
C ALA A 241 -14.29 25.11 -7.64
N ALA A 242 -13.14 24.82 -7.03
CA ALA A 242 -13.04 23.95 -5.85
C ALA A 242 -13.20 24.73 -4.53
N VAL A 243 -13.29 26.07 -4.58
CA VAL A 243 -13.55 26.90 -3.39
C VAL A 243 -15.05 26.86 -3.08
N ASP A 244 -15.41 26.42 -1.88
CA ASP A 244 -16.77 26.43 -1.40
C ASP A 244 -17.10 27.75 -0.69
N HIS A 245 -18.08 28.47 -1.23
CA HIS A 245 -18.49 29.79 -0.77
C HIS A 245 -19.76 29.78 0.07
N ASP A 246 -20.39 28.62 0.32
CA ASP A 246 -21.57 28.54 1.19
C ASP A 246 -21.15 28.55 2.67
N PRO A 247 -21.48 29.59 3.47
CA PRO A 247 -21.11 29.66 4.89
C PRO A 247 -21.69 28.53 5.75
N CYS A 248 -22.73 27.84 5.28
CA CYS A 248 -23.33 26.68 5.95
C CYS A 248 -22.66 25.35 5.60
N SER A 249 -21.81 25.31 4.57
CA SER A 249 -21.04 24.13 4.22
C SER A 249 -19.98 23.79 5.29
N GLU A 250 -19.73 22.50 5.46
CA GLU A 250 -18.63 21.98 6.29
C GLU A 250 -17.26 22.35 5.73
N THR A 251 -17.15 22.53 4.41
CA THR A 251 -15.92 22.89 3.70
C THR A 251 -15.86 24.37 3.32
N TYR A 252 -16.70 25.22 3.92
CA TYR A 252 -16.70 26.66 3.65
C TYR A 252 -15.30 27.26 3.81
N ALA A 253 -14.76 27.79 2.72
CA ALA A 253 -13.37 28.23 2.64
C ALA A 253 -13.10 29.58 3.32
N GLY A 254 -14.15 30.29 3.75
CA GLY A 254 -14.08 31.62 4.33
C GLY A 254 -14.42 32.72 3.33
N SER A 255 -14.57 33.95 3.83
CA SER A 255 -14.90 35.13 3.01
C SER A 255 -13.78 35.53 2.05
N GLU A 256 -12.53 35.26 2.43
CA GLU A 256 -11.31 35.58 1.69
C GLU A 256 -10.16 34.67 2.20
N PRO A 257 -9.06 34.50 1.44
CA PRO A 257 -7.95 33.67 1.89
C PRO A 257 -7.30 34.26 3.15
N GLY A 258 -7.12 33.44 4.18
CA GLY A 258 -6.57 33.84 5.46
C GLY A 258 -7.53 34.71 6.29
N SER A 259 -8.84 34.64 6.03
CA SER A 259 -9.84 35.37 6.81
C SER A 259 -9.94 34.90 8.26
N ALA A 260 -9.71 33.62 8.53
CA ALA A 260 -9.73 33.05 9.87
C ALA A 260 -8.44 33.38 10.64
N PRO A 261 -8.53 33.88 11.89
CA PRO A 261 -7.36 34.22 12.67
C PRO A 261 -6.46 33.01 12.96
N GLU A 262 -7.04 31.83 13.19
CA GLU A 262 -6.29 30.60 13.46
C GLU A 262 -5.38 30.22 12.26
N THR A 263 -5.89 30.35 11.04
CA THR A 263 -5.11 30.11 9.81
C THR A 263 -3.95 31.08 9.68
N ARG A 264 -4.18 32.37 9.95
CA ARG A 264 -3.11 33.39 9.89
C ARG A 264 -1.97 33.08 10.86
N VAL A 265 -2.32 32.65 12.07
CA VAL A 265 -1.35 32.26 13.09
C VAL A 265 -0.39 31.17 12.59
N VAL A 266 -0.90 30.13 11.93
CA VAL A 266 -0.04 29.07 11.36
C VAL A 266 0.80 29.58 10.20
N GLN A 267 0.23 30.42 9.33
CA GLN A 267 0.99 31.00 8.21
C GLN A 267 2.17 31.84 8.69
N ASP A 268 1.94 32.70 9.68
CA ASP A 268 2.97 33.55 10.26
C ASP A 268 4.03 32.70 10.98
N PHE A 269 3.59 31.69 11.74
CA PHE A 269 4.48 30.80 12.46
C PHE A 269 5.37 29.95 11.54
N LEU A 270 4.84 29.41 10.43
CA LEU A 270 5.63 28.70 9.43
C LEU A 270 6.68 29.60 8.77
N ASN A 271 6.31 30.86 8.48
CA ASN A 271 7.20 31.84 7.86
C ASN A 271 8.29 32.35 8.84
N GLU A 272 7.98 32.40 10.13
CA GLU A 272 8.91 32.76 11.20
C GLU A 272 9.92 31.64 11.47
N ILE A 273 9.44 30.43 11.74
CA ILE A 273 10.27 29.29 12.16
C ILE A 273 11.04 28.67 10.99
N LYS A 274 10.47 28.70 9.79
CA LYS A 274 11.02 28.09 8.56
C LYS A 274 11.49 26.64 8.80
N PRO A 275 10.58 25.75 9.24
CA PRO A 275 10.97 24.39 9.58
C PRO A 275 11.39 23.60 8.34
N ILE A 276 12.20 22.56 8.54
CA ILE A 276 12.54 21.59 7.49
C ILE A 276 11.39 20.61 7.23
N SER A 277 10.49 20.43 8.22
CA SER A 277 9.34 19.55 8.13
C SER A 277 8.09 20.12 8.80
N PHE A 278 6.93 19.86 8.21
CA PHE A 278 5.60 20.16 8.73
C PHE A 278 4.70 18.92 8.60
N ILE A 279 4.04 18.52 9.68
CA ILE A 279 3.05 17.42 9.66
C ILE A 279 1.72 17.95 10.21
N ASP A 280 0.65 17.81 9.43
CA ASP A 280 -0.72 18.11 9.88
C ASP A 280 -1.47 16.80 10.19
N PHE A 281 -1.79 16.56 11.46
CA PHE A 281 -2.51 15.39 11.91
C PHE A 281 -4.01 15.63 11.91
N HIS A 282 -4.71 14.75 11.21
CA HIS A 282 -6.16 14.68 11.05
C HIS A 282 -6.68 13.29 11.45
N SER A 283 -7.98 13.12 11.41
CA SER A 283 -8.62 11.80 11.37
C SER A 283 -9.93 11.88 10.60
N TYR A 284 -10.38 10.86 9.90
CA TYR A 284 -9.89 9.48 9.84
C TYR A 284 -9.76 9.07 8.38
N SER A 285 -9.06 7.96 8.13
CA SER A 285 -9.05 7.15 6.89
C SER A 285 -7.77 6.30 6.77
N GLN A 286 -6.85 6.42 7.73
CA GLN A 286 -5.53 5.79 7.69
C GLN A 286 -4.76 6.13 6.41
N LEU A 287 -4.50 7.41 6.21
CA LEU A 287 -3.76 7.94 5.05
C LEU A 287 -2.53 8.69 5.53
N TRP A 288 -1.41 8.55 4.83
CA TRP A 288 -0.23 9.39 5.04
C TRP A 288 0.18 9.98 3.71
N MET A 289 -0.09 11.26 3.54
CA MET A 289 -0.06 11.94 2.25
C MET A 289 0.97 13.07 2.24
N TYR A 290 1.30 13.53 1.05
CA TYR A 290 2.15 14.69 0.82
C TYR A 290 1.57 15.60 -0.28
N PRO A 291 2.02 16.85 -0.43
CA PRO A 291 1.51 17.78 -1.43
C PRO A 291 1.58 17.25 -2.88
N TYR A 292 0.70 17.67 -3.78
CA TYR A 292 -0.30 18.73 -3.59
C TYR A 292 -1.73 18.21 -3.42
N SER A 293 -2.60 19.00 -2.78
CA SER A 293 -4.04 18.76 -2.69
C SER A 293 -4.86 19.62 -3.68
N TYR A 294 -4.40 20.83 -4.01
CA TYR A 294 -5.20 21.83 -4.75
C TYR A 294 -5.55 21.42 -6.18
N LYS A 295 -4.74 20.57 -6.80
CA LYS A 295 -4.94 20.09 -8.18
C LYS A 295 -4.19 18.79 -8.43
N CYS A 296 -4.91 17.75 -8.83
CA CYS A 296 -4.35 16.44 -9.16
C CYS A 296 -3.46 16.52 -10.41
N GLY A 297 -2.44 15.68 -10.47
CA GLY A 297 -1.42 15.65 -11.51
C GLY A 297 -0.43 16.81 -11.45
N THR A 298 -0.48 17.65 -10.41
CA THR A 298 0.49 18.73 -10.22
C THR A 298 1.85 18.14 -9.86
N VAL A 299 2.88 18.55 -10.59
CA VAL A 299 4.25 18.13 -10.33
C VAL A 299 4.74 18.74 -9.01
N ASN A 300 5.06 17.87 -8.06
CA ASN A 300 5.82 18.17 -6.87
C ASN A 300 7.26 17.66 -7.07
N PRO A 301 8.26 18.53 -7.29
CA PRO A 301 9.65 18.14 -7.53
C PRO A 301 10.26 17.26 -6.43
N ASP A 302 9.79 17.42 -5.18
CA ASP A 302 10.31 16.72 -4.00
C ASP A 302 9.50 15.46 -3.65
N SER A 303 8.46 15.15 -4.44
CA SER A 303 7.56 14.01 -4.21
C SER A 303 8.30 12.68 -4.06
N GLY A 304 9.41 12.46 -4.78
CA GLY A 304 10.21 11.25 -4.65
C GLY A 304 10.87 11.10 -3.27
N ASN A 305 11.31 12.20 -2.66
CA ASN A 305 11.87 12.19 -1.29
C ASN A 305 10.77 12.13 -0.23
N GLN A 306 9.69 12.87 -0.45
CA GLN A 306 8.54 12.84 0.44
C GLN A 306 7.93 11.43 0.51
N HIS A 307 7.72 10.79 -0.65
CA HIS A 307 7.20 9.43 -0.76
C HIS A 307 8.09 8.41 -0.05
N LYS A 308 9.41 8.46 -0.23
CA LYS A 308 10.35 7.59 0.50
C LYS A 308 10.23 7.76 2.02
N GLY A 309 10.10 9.00 2.49
CA GLY A 309 9.89 9.31 3.90
C GLY A 309 8.61 8.68 4.44
N VAL A 310 7.50 8.83 3.71
CA VAL A 310 6.21 8.24 4.08
C VAL A 310 6.25 6.71 4.03
N ASP A 311 6.85 6.11 3.01
CA ASP A 311 6.98 4.64 2.90
C ASP A 311 7.70 4.05 4.12
N LEU A 312 8.77 4.72 4.58
CA LEU A 312 9.49 4.31 5.78
C LEU A 312 8.64 4.50 7.04
N ALA A 313 7.92 5.62 7.12
CA ALA A 313 7.03 5.92 8.23
C ALA A 313 5.90 4.88 8.35
N VAL A 314 5.21 4.59 7.25
CA VAL A 314 4.11 3.61 7.21
C VAL A 314 4.62 2.20 7.48
N LYS A 315 5.78 1.80 6.94
CA LYS A 315 6.39 0.49 7.29
C LYS A 315 6.66 0.35 8.79
N ALA A 316 7.19 1.40 9.42
CA ALA A 316 7.46 1.41 10.85
C ALA A 316 6.16 1.39 11.67
N LEU A 317 5.15 2.17 11.26
CA LEU A 317 3.82 2.20 11.84
C LEU A 317 3.15 0.82 11.78
N THR A 318 3.08 0.22 10.59
CA THR A 318 2.45 -1.09 10.36
C THR A 318 3.12 -2.19 11.17
N ALA A 319 4.43 -2.11 11.44
CA ALA A 319 5.14 -3.10 12.24
C ALA A 319 4.67 -3.14 13.72
N ILE A 320 4.03 -2.10 14.24
CA ILE A 320 3.60 -2.03 15.64
C ILE A 320 2.31 -2.81 15.87
N HIS A 321 1.27 -2.58 15.07
CA HIS A 321 -0.05 -3.19 15.25
C HIS A 321 -0.66 -3.81 13.99
N GLY A 322 0.05 -3.82 12.85
CA GLY A 322 -0.46 -4.33 11.57
C GLY A 322 -1.37 -3.35 10.81
N THR A 323 -1.58 -2.15 11.35
CA THR A 323 -2.43 -1.11 10.77
C THR A 323 -1.90 -0.67 9.42
N GLN A 324 -2.77 -0.66 8.42
CA GLN A 324 -2.41 -0.34 7.03
C GLN A 324 -2.74 1.12 6.73
N TYR A 325 -1.78 1.85 6.19
CA TYR A 325 -1.97 3.22 5.74
C TYR A 325 -1.75 3.31 4.22
N THR A 326 -2.62 4.05 3.54
CA THR A 326 -2.42 4.37 2.12
C THR A 326 -1.57 5.62 1.99
N THR A 327 -0.63 5.60 1.05
CA THR A 327 0.36 6.68 0.85
C THR A 327 0.28 7.25 -0.55
N GLY A 328 0.44 8.57 -0.67
CA GLY A 328 0.53 9.19 -1.98
C GLY A 328 0.37 10.71 -1.95
N PRO A 329 0.38 11.35 -3.13
CA PRO A 329 0.02 12.76 -3.23
C PRO A 329 -1.43 12.95 -2.77
N THR A 330 -1.70 14.06 -2.08
CA THR A 330 -2.97 14.26 -1.36
C THR A 330 -4.17 14.22 -2.30
N CYS A 331 -4.12 14.95 -3.43
CA CYS A 331 -5.25 15.01 -4.36
C CYS A 331 -5.66 13.64 -4.90
N GLU A 332 -4.68 12.82 -5.25
CA GLU A 332 -4.84 11.48 -5.82
C GLU A 332 -5.25 10.44 -4.77
N THR A 333 -4.83 10.63 -3.52
CA THR A 333 -5.05 9.66 -2.44
C THR A 333 -6.40 9.84 -1.77
N ILE A 334 -6.85 11.10 -1.61
CA ILE A 334 -8.12 11.42 -0.95
C ILE A 334 -9.10 12.11 -1.92
N TYR A 335 -8.83 13.37 -2.29
CA TYR A 335 -9.58 14.20 -3.24
C TYR A 335 -8.92 15.58 -3.38
N GLN A 336 -9.34 16.33 -4.39
CA GLN A 336 -8.90 17.70 -4.63
C GLN A 336 -9.42 18.67 -3.55
N ALA A 337 -8.52 19.36 -2.86
CA ALA A 337 -8.83 20.36 -1.83
C ALA A 337 -7.92 21.58 -1.95
N VAL A 338 -8.51 22.78 -2.01
CA VAL A 338 -7.81 24.07 -2.13
C VAL A 338 -7.67 24.76 -0.78
N GLY A 339 -6.65 25.61 -0.62
CA GLY A 339 -6.45 26.39 0.61
C GLY A 339 -6.07 25.54 1.83
N THR A 340 -5.33 24.45 1.64
CA THR A 340 -4.89 23.55 2.71
C THR A 340 -3.59 24.02 3.38
N SER A 341 -3.41 23.63 4.64
CA SER A 341 -2.21 23.89 5.43
C SER A 341 -0.94 23.34 4.78
N SER A 342 -1.01 22.11 4.23
CA SER A 342 0.10 21.41 3.61
C SER A 342 0.55 22.07 2.31
N ASP A 343 -0.40 22.48 1.46
CA ASP A 343 -0.07 23.12 0.20
C ASP A 343 0.51 24.51 0.44
N PHE A 344 0.03 25.21 1.48
CA PHE A 344 0.65 26.44 1.95
C PHE A 344 2.07 26.20 2.48
N ALA A 345 2.26 25.25 3.39
CA ALA A 345 3.56 24.94 3.99
C ALA A 345 4.62 24.61 2.93
N TYR A 346 4.30 23.73 1.97
CA TYR A 346 5.22 23.36 0.89
C TYR A 346 5.32 24.42 -0.20
N GLY A 347 4.18 24.87 -0.73
CA GLY A 347 4.11 25.73 -1.90
C GLY A 347 4.50 27.18 -1.64
N ALA A 348 4.08 27.76 -0.51
CA ALA A 348 4.35 29.13 -0.12
C ALA A 348 5.54 29.25 0.85
N SER A 349 5.51 28.53 1.98
CA SER A 349 6.55 28.62 3.02
C SER A 349 7.79 27.77 2.74
N LYS A 350 7.80 26.98 1.65
CA LYS A 350 8.94 26.18 1.19
C LYS A 350 9.43 25.13 2.20
N VAL A 351 8.52 24.59 3.00
CA VAL A 351 8.82 23.49 3.94
C VAL A 351 8.96 22.18 3.16
N LEU A 352 10.18 21.67 3.07
CA LEU A 352 10.54 20.56 2.19
C LEU A 352 9.79 19.26 2.50
N TYR A 353 9.77 18.86 3.77
CA TYR A 353 9.15 17.61 4.21
C TYR A 353 7.77 17.88 4.83
N THR A 354 6.79 18.10 3.96
CA THR A 354 5.43 18.41 4.33
C THR A 354 4.52 17.20 4.17
N TYR A 355 3.72 16.90 5.19
CA TYR A 355 2.83 15.73 5.24
C TYR A 355 1.47 16.05 5.85
N ILE A 356 0.47 15.29 5.41
CA ILE A 356 -0.87 15.23 6.02
C ILE A 356 -1.09 13.79 6.47
N VAL A 357 -1.59 13.58 7.68
CA VAL A 357 -1.86 12.24 8.20
C VAL A 357 -3.32 12.14 8.62
N GLU A 358 -4.10 11.28 7.98
CA GLU A 358 -5.41 10.86 8.45
C GLU A 358 -5.23 9.64 9.36
N LEU A 359 -5.43 9.81 10.66
CA LEU A 359 -5.25 8.75 11.65
C LEU A 359 -6.36 7.68 11.57
N ARG A 360 -6.37 6.76 12.54
CA ARG A 360 -7.41 5.73 12.68
C ARG A 360 -8.81 6.35 12.71
N ASP A 361 -9.84 5.63 12.26
CA ASP A 361 -9.83 4.27 11.68
C ASP A 361 -10.23 4.30 10.18
N PHE A 362 -10.79 3.20 9.66
CA PHE A 362 -11.41 3.17 8.34
C PHE A 362 -12.91 3.48 8.42
N GLY A 363 -13.36 4.28 9.39
CA GLY A 363 -14.73 4.75 9.59
C GLY A 363 -15.67 3.85 10.39
N GLN A 364 -15.19 2.73 10.95
CA GLN A 364 -16.00 1.92 11.88
C GLN A 364 -16.50 2.76 13.06
N HIS A 365 -15.66 3.65 13.55
CA HIS A 365 -15.96 4.65 14.56
C HIS A 365 -15.82 6.08 14.03
N GLY A 366 -14.96 6.28 13.02
CA GLY A 366 -14.69 7.59 12.44
C GLY A 366 -14.18 8.57 13.50
N PHE A 367 -14.85 9.71 13.65
CA PHE A 367 -14.46 10.74 14.65
C PHE A 367 -14.75 10.36 16.11
N LEU A 368 -15.52 9.29 16.34
CA LEU A 368 -15.90 8.79 17.68
C LEU A 368 -15.07 7.57 18.07
N LEU A 369 -13.79 7.59 17.69
CA LEU A 369 -12.84 6.50 17.96
C LEU A 369 -12.74 6.25 19.48
N PRO A 370 -12.99 5.02 19.97
CA PRO A 370 -13.00 4.72 21.40
C PRO A 370 -11.68 5.08 22.09
N SER A 371 -11.74 5.56 23.34
CA SER A 371 -10.54 6.06 24.04
C SER A 371 -9.45 5.00 24.26
N ASN A 372 -9.82 3.71 24.29
CA ASN A 372 -8.85 2.60 24.35
C ASN A 372 -7.98 2.46 23.08
N GLN A 373 -8.31 3.18 22.00
CA GLN A 373 -7.51 3.27 20.77
C GLN A 373 -6.51 4.44 20.79
N ILE A 374 -6.54 5.32 21.81
CA ILE A 374 -5.61 6.46 21.92
C ILE A 374 -4.16 5.97 21.98
N VAL A 375 -3.86 5.05 22.89
CA VAL A 375 -2.50 4.51 23.06
C VAL A 375 -2.05 3.73 21.82
N PRO A 376 -2.81 2.76 21.27
CA PRO A 376 -2.42 2.07 20.04
C PRO A 376 -2.16 3.00 18.85
N THR A 377 -3.01 4.02 18.65
CA THR A 377 -2.82 5.02 17.58
C THR A 377 -1.54 5.85 17.83
N GLY A 378 -1.30 6.23 19.09
CA GLY A 378 -0.10 6.95 19.50
C GLY A 378 1.19 6.14 19.29
N GLU A 379 1.20 4.86 19.67
CA GLU A 379 2.37 3.96 19.55
C GLU A 379 2.79 3.74 18.09
N GLU A 380 1.84 3.40 17.23
CA GLU A 380 2.13 3.17 15.81
C GLU A 380 2.51 4.47 15.09
N THR A 381 1.82 5.58 15.39
CA THR A 381 2.13 6.88 14.79
C THR A 381 3.49 7.38 15.24
N LEU A 382 3.85 7.22 16.51
CA LEU A 382 5.18 7.54 17.03
C LEU A 382 6.27 6.77 16.27
N ALA A 383 6.08 5.47 16.03
CA ALA A 383 7.04 4.67 15.27
C ALA A 383 7.24 5.22 13.85
N GLY A 384 6.15 5.59 13.18
CA GLY A 384 6.21 6.24 11.87
C GLY A 384 6.92 7.60 11.89
N VAL A 385 6.57 8.46 12.85
CA VAL A 385 7.17 9.79 13.02
C VAL A 385 8.67 9.71 13.32
N VAL A 386 9.08 8.78 14.18
CA VAL A 386 10.50 8.54 14.50
C VAL A 386 11.26 8.07 13.27
N ALA A 387 10.71 7.13 12.50
CA ALA A 387 11.33 6.66 11.26
C ALA A 387 11.46 7.79 10.23
N LEU A 388 10.41 8.61 10.08
CA LEU A 388 10.41 9.76 9.20
C LEU A 388 11.44 10.81 9.61
N TYR A 389 11.49 11.21 10.87
CA TYR A 389 12.47 12.21 11.32
C TYR A 389 13.90 11.70 11.29
N ARG A 390 14.15 10.40 11.50
CA ARG A 390 15.48 9.81 11.26
C ARG A 390 15.87 9.85 9.78
N TYR A 391 14.91 9.63 8.87
CA TYR A 391 15.14 9.82 7.44
C TYR A 391 15.44 11.29 7.12
N ILE A 392 14.68 12.25 7.66
CA ILE A 392 14.91 13.69 7.47
C ILE A 392 16.25 14.13 8.06
N ALA A 393 16.63 13.62 9.24
CA ALA A 393 17.91 13.90 9.89
C ALA A 393 19.10 13.44 9.03
N SER A 394 18.92 12.35 8.29
CA SER A 394 19.91 11.89 7.31
C SER A 394 19.96 12.78 6.05
N GLY A 395 19.02 13.70 5.88
CA GLY A 395 18.93 14.65 4.77
C GLY A 395 18.60 14.01 3.41
N PRO A 396 18.12 14.81 2.43
CA PRO A 396 17.80 14.32 1.09
C PRO A 396 19.01 13.94 0.23
N GLU A 397 20.24 13.94 0.79
CA GLU A 397 21.43 13.31 0.21
C GLU A 397 22.62 13.32 1.20
N THR A 398 22.44 12.98 2.49
CA THR A 398 23.56 12.92 3.46
C THR A 398 23.51 11.72 4.39
N LEU A 399 23.64 10.52 3.83
CA LEU A 399 24.22 9.38 4.56
C LEU A 399 25.46 9.87 5.35
N PRO A 400 25.64 9.48 6.64
CA PRO A 400 26.73 9.99 7.47
C PRO A 400 28.08 9.82 6.75
N PRO A 401 29.05 10.75 6.87
CA PRO A 401 30.30 10.71 6.09
C PRO A 401 31.09 9.41 6.18
N ALA A 402 30.97 8.66 7.28
CA ALA A 402 31.57 7.34 7.44
C ALA A 402 30.85 6.24 6.63
N ALA A 403 29.52 6.32 6.51
CA ALA A 403 28.71 5.45 5.68
C ALA A 403 28.75 5.87 4.20
N LYS A 404 28.77 7.18 3.89
CA LYS A 404 28.92 7.71 2.52
C LYS A 404 30.29 7.40 1.93
N ARG A 405 31.38 7.50 2.73
CA ARG A 405 32.70 7.04 2.27
C ARG A 405 32.78 5.53 2.02
N ARG A 406 31.94 4.71 2.62
CA ARG A 406 31.93 3.25 2.36
C ARG A 406 30.92 2.85 1.29
N ALA A 407 29.83 3.58 1.15
CA ALA A 407 28.71 3.23 0.28
C ALA A 407 28.80 3.85 -1.12
N GLU A 408 29.65 4.86 -1.38
CA GLU A 408 29.85 5.45 -2.71
C GLU A 408 31.27 5.30 -3.27
N LEU A 409 32.27 5.00 -2.44
CA LEU A 409 33.58 4.60 -2.95
C LEU A 409 33.55 3.13 -3.36
N ILE A 410 34.21 2.83 -4.47
CA ILE A 410 34.76 1.50 -4.68
C ILE A 410 35.78 1.31 -3.57
N THR A 411 35.43 0.56 -2.52
CA THR A 411 36.35 0.21 -1.44
C THR A 411 37.47 -0.65 -2.01
N ARG A 412 38.62 -0.73 -1.32
CA ARG A 412 39.70 -1.63 -1.71
C ARG A 412 39.14 -3.04 -1.91
N TYR A 413 39.54 -3.68 -3.01
CA TYR A 413 39.18 -5.06 -3.23
C TYR A 413 39.80 -5.91 -2.11
N GLU A 414 38.95 -6.54 -1.30
CA GLU A 414 39.37 -7.35 -0.16
C GLU A 414 39.83 -8.74 -0.62
N ASP A 415 41.03 -8.79 -1.24
CA ASP A 415 41.66 -10.03 -1.72
C ASP A 415 41.69 -11.12 -0.65
N ASP A 416 42.05 -10.75 0.58
CA ASP A 416 42.20 -11.70 1.68
C ASP A 416 40.85 -12.23 2.15
N LEU A 417 39.81 -11.41 2.15
CA LEU A 417 38.45 -11.87 2.48
C LEU A 417 37.93 -12.84 1.42
N VAL A 418 38.11 -12.50 0.14
CA VAL A 418 37.69 -13.37 -0.97
C VAL A 418 38.45 -14.69 -0.92
N ARG A 419 39.78 -14.65 -0.70
CA ARG A 419 40.60 -15.86 -0.50
C ARG A 419 40.15 -16.64 0.72
N ASN A 420 39.83 -16.01 1.84
CA ASN A 420 39.38 -16.68 3.05
C ASN A 420 38.04 -17.38 2.84
N VAL A 421 37.08 -16.76 2.14
CA VAL A 421 35.79 -17.41 1.83
C VAL A 421 35.98 -18.54 0.82
N ILE A 422 36.89 -18.41 -0.14
CA ILE A 422 37.26 -19.50 -1.06
C ILE A 422 37.93 -20.65 -0.29
N MET A 423 38.85 -20.34 0.63
CA MET A 423 39.53 -21.33 1.48
C MET A 423 38.55 -22.01 2.43
N GLU A 424 37.63 -21.28 3.06
CA GLU A 424 36.55 -21.85 3.87
C GLU A 424 35.67 -22.76 3.02
N THR A 425 35.31 -22.33 1.80
CA THR A 425 34.53 -23.16 0.89
C THR A 425 35.29 -24.43 0.50
N LYS A 426 36.61 -24.33 0.29
CA LYS A 426 37.47 -25.49 0.01
C LYS A 426 37.58 -26.42 1.22
N PHE A 427 37.77 -25.87 2.42
CA PHE A 427 37.80 -26.65 3.66
C PHE A 427 36.48 -27.38 3.90
N LEU A 428 35.34 -26.73 3.64
CA LEU A 428 34.01 -27.35 3.73
C LEU A 428 33.82 -28.46 2.70
N ILE A 429 34.44 -28.35 1.52
CA ILE A 429 34.47 -29.42 0.51
C ILE A 429 35.34 -30.58 1.00
N ASP A 430 36.56 -30.30 1.44
CA ASP A 430 37.51 -31.31 1.93
C ASP A 430 36.94 -32.05 3.17
N ASP A 431 36.26 -31.34 4.06
CA ASP A 431 35.55 -31.91 5.23
C ASP A 431 34.37 -32.79 4.81
N MET A 432 33.60 -32.36 3.80
CA MET A 432 32.52 -33.17 3.23
C MET A 432 33.05 -34.44 2.56
N ASP A 433 34.16 -34.35 1.82
CA ASP A 433 34.82 -35.50 1.19
C ASP A 433 35.40 -36.46 2.25
N HIS A 434 35.98 -35.94 3.34
CA HIS A 434 36.46 -36.77 4.44
C HIS A 434 35.34 -37.50 5.19
N ILE A 435 34.21 -36.82 5.43
CA ILE A 435 33.00 -37.44 6.00
C ILE A 435 32.48 -38.54 5.06
N LEU A 436 32.53 -38.33 3.75
CA LEU A 436 32.11 -39.31 2.74
C LEU A 436 33.05 -40.52 2.65
N GLU A 437 34.37 -40.32 2.74
CA GLU A 437 35.35 -41.41 2.79
C GLU A 437 35.22 -42.23 4.08
N GLY A 438 35.01 -41.58 5.22
CA GLY A 438 34.72 -42.24 6.50
C GLY A 438 33.46 -43.10 6.44
N ALA A 439 32.40 -42.61 5.79
CA ALA A 439 31.16 -43.36 5.59
C ALA A 439 31.33 -44.60 4.70
N ASN A 440 32.17 -44.52 3.66
CA ASN A 440 32.47 -45.65 2.77
C ASN A 440 33.27 -46.78 3.44
N SER A 441 33.89 -46.52 4.59
CA SER A 441 34.63 -47.54 5.35
C SER A 441 33.77 -48.38 6.31
N VAL A 442 32.49 -48.01 6.50
CA VAL A 442 31.57 -48.61 7.49
C VAL A 442 30.50 -49.51 6.83
N THR A 443 30.50 -49.64 5.50
CA THR A 443 29.46 -50.38 4.79
C THR A 443 29.71 -51.89 4.72
N GLN A 444 29.45 -52.59 5.83
CA GLN A 444 28.89 -53.95 5.78
C GLN A 444 27.64 -54.06 6.66
N GLU A 445 26.51 -54.23 5.96
CA GLU A 445 25.18 -54.74 6.35
C GLU A 445 24.27 -53.96 7.31
N SER A 446 23.11 -53.61 6.71
CA SER A 446 21.74 -53.44 7.25
C SER A 446 21.47 -52.47 8.41
N ASP A 447 20.51 -51.58 8.12
CA ASP A 447 19.81 -50.58 8.95
C ASP A 447 20.52 -49.24 9.18
N LEU A 448 19.89 -48.17 8.68
CA LEU A 448 20.30 -46.77 8.84
C LEU A 448 20.30 -46.42 10.34
N ASN A 449 21.46 -46.41 10.97
CA ASN A 449 21.61 -46.06 12.38
C ASN A 449 21.77 -44.53 12.54
N GLU A 450 21.70 -44.05 13.79
CA GLU A 450 21.82 -42.64 14.20
C GLU A 450 23.06 -41.92 13.60
N THR A 451 24.10 -42.70 13.27
CA THR A 451 25.31 -42.28 12.57
C THR A 451 25.03 -41.76 11.15
N ASP A 452 24.15 -42.42 10.38
CA ASP A 452 23.83 -42.02 9.01
C ASP A 452 23.01 -40.72 8.98
N ILE A 453 22.11 -40.54 9.94
CA ILE A 453 21.33 -39.31 10.11
C ILE A 453 22.27 -38.12 10.39
N ASN A 454 23.26 -38.31 11.26
CA ASN A 454 24.25 -37.28 11.54
C ASN A 454 25.12 -36.95 10.31
N ILE A 455 25.47 -37.95 9.49
CA ILE A 455 26.18 -37.74 8.22
C ILE A 455 25.34 -36.89 7.27
N TYR A 456 24.06 -37.24 7.04
CA TYR A 456 23.16 -36.47 6.16
C TYR A 456 22.90 -35.05 6.67
N GLN A 457 22.77 -34.85 7.98
CA GLN A 457 22.60 -33.54 8.58
C GLN A 457 23.85 -32.67 8.39
N ASN A 458 25.05 -33.22 8.60
CA ASN A 458 26.30 -32.50 8.38
C ASN A 458 26.52 -32.16 6.90
N GLN A 459 26.23 -33.08 5.98
CA GLN A 459 26.26 -32.83 4.53
C GLN A 459 25.32 -31.69 4.12
N THR A 460 24.10 -31.69 4.66
CA THR A 460 23.10 -30.64 4.40
C THR A 460 23.58 -29.29 4.93
N GLN A 461 24.10 -29.25 6.16
CA GLN A 461 24.62 -28.02 6.76
C GLN A 461 25.82 -27.46 6.00
N ASN A 462 26.80 -28.31 5.63
CA ASN A 462 27.98 -27.88 4.88
C ASN A 462 27.61 -27.41 3.47
N SER A 463 26.69 -28.11 2.79
CA SER A 463 26.15 -27.69 1.49
C SER A 463 25.44 -26.33 1.55
N ILE A 464 24.67 -26.07 2.61
CA ILE A 464 24.00 -24.78 2.83
C ILE A 464 25.04 -23.67 3.10
N LYS A 465 26.07 -23.92 3.92
CA LYS A 465 27.16 -22.98 4.20
C LYS A 465 27.93 -22.63 2.91
N MET A 466 28.21 -23.61 2.07
CA MET A 466 28.84 -23.38 0.76
C MET A 466 27.95 -22.55 -0.18
N LEU A 467 26.64 -22.86 -0.25
CA LEU A 467 25.68 -22.09 -1.05
C LEU A 467 25.55 -20.64 -0.56
N ARG A 468 25.57 -20.43 0.76
CA ARG A 468 25.65 -19.09 1.37
C ARG A 468 26.91 -18.37 0.90
N ASN A 469 28.08 -18.99 1.07
CA ASN A 469 29.37 -18.39 0.69
C ASN A 469 29.42 -18.03 -0.79
N LYS A 470 28.95 -18.93 -1.66
CA LYS A 470 28.84 -18.67 -3.10
C LYS A 470 27.92 -17.47 -3.39
N ARG A 471 26.74 -17.39 -2.76
CA ARG A 471 25.81 -16.27 -2.94
C ARG A 471 26.41 -14.95 -2.44
N CYS A 472 27.08 -14.96 -1.30
CA CYS A 472 27.75 -13.79 -0.75
C CYS A 472 28.87 -13.29 -1.68
N LEU A 473 29.69 -14.20 -2.23
CA LEU A 473 30.73 -13.85 -3.20
C LEU A 473 30.13 -13.27 -4.49
N LEU A 474 29.09 -13.91 -5.04
CA LEU A 474 28.42 -13.42 -6.25
C LEU A 474 27.77 -12.04 -6.03
N ALA A 475 27.11 -11.84 -4.89
CA ALA A 475 26.51 -10.56 -4.53
C ALA A 475 27.58 -9.47 -4.33
N TYR A 476 28.71 -9.81 -3.69
CA TYR A 476 29.84 -8.90 -3.53
C TYR A 476 30.40 -8.47 -4.90
N HIS A 477 30.68 -9.42 -5.80
CA HIS A 477 31.19 -9.10 -7.13
C HIS A 477 30.19 -8.35 -8.00
N GLN A 478 28.91 -8.71 -7.97
CA GLN A 478 27.87 -8.00 -8.71
C GLN A 478 27.75 -6.55 -8.24
N ASN A 479 27.73 -6.33 -6.92
CA ASN A 479 27.69 -4.98 -6.36
C ASN A 479 28.92 -4.16 -6.79
N ARG A 480 30.11 -4.76 -6.84
CA ARG A 480 31.33 -4.11 -7.31
C ARG A 480 31.27 -3.77 -8.81
N VAL A 481 30.79 -4.68 -9.65
CA VAL A 481 30.60 -4.46 -11.10
C VAL A 481 29.63 -3.32 -11.36
N GLU A 482 28.51 -3.26 -10.65
CA GLU A 482 27.53 -2.18 -10.77
C GLU A 482 28.14 -0.81 -10.42
N ARG A 483 28.92 -0.75 -9.33
CA ARG A 483 29.63 0.47 -8.90
C ARG A 483 30.68 0.91 -9.92
N ILE A 484 31.50 -0.01 -10.41
CA ILE A 484 32.52 0.26 -11.44
C ILE A 484 31.85 0.80 -12.70
N THR A 485 30.78 0.16 -13.16
CA THR A 485 29.98 0.56 -14.32
C THR A 485 29.45 1.99 -14.17
N ALA A 486 28.91 2.33 -13.00
CA ALA A 486 28.42 3.67 -12.70
C ALA A 486 29.53 4.73 -12.73
N VAL A 487 30.71 4.42 -12.19
CA VAL A 487 31.87 5.33 -12.23
C VAL A 487 32.38 5.52 -13.65
N VAL A 488 32.46 4.45 -14.46
CA VAL A 488 32.85 4.55 -15.88
C VAL A 488 31.89 5.46 -16.65
N LYS A 489 30.58 5.29 -16.47
CA LYS A 489 29.57 6.17 -17.10
C LYS A 489 29.73 7.63 -16.69
N LYS A 490 30.04 7.90 -15.41
CA LYS A 490 30.23 9.26 -14.90
C LYS A 490 31.52 9.92 -15.43
N LEU A 491 32.60 9.16 -15.54
CA LEU A 491 33.89 9.65 -16.03
C LEU A 491 33.92 9.78 -17.56
N GLY A 492 33.08 9.01 -18.26
CA GLY A 492 33.09 8.88 -19.71
C GLY A 492 34.47 8.42 -20.20
N SER A 493 35.06 9.21 -21.11
CA SER A 493 36.39 8.96 -21.67
C SER A 493 37.55 9.27 -20.71
N SER A 494 37.28 9.84 -19.53
CA SER A 494 38.33 10.20 -18.58
C SER A 494 38.92 8.95 -17.89
N PRO A 495 40.25 8.90 -17.67
CA PRO A 495 40.87 7.81 -16.91
C PRO A 495 40.43 7.84 -15.44
N PHE A 496 40.51 6.69 -14.77
CA PHE A 496 40.24 6.63 -13.33
C PHE A 496 41.28 7.45 -12.54
N PRO A 497 40.85 8.23 -11.53
CA PRO A 497 41.75 8.78 -10.52
C PRO A 497 42.59 7.68 -9.85
N LEU A 498 43.84 7.99 -9.49
CA LEU A 498 44.80 7.03 -8.92
C LEU A 498 44.23 6.30 -7.69
N GLU A 499 43.54 7.04 -6.81
CA GLU A 499 42.91 6.53 -5.59
C GLU A 499 41.82 5.48 -5.85
N ILE A 500 41.08 5.58 -6.95
CA ILE A 500 40.08 4.58 -7.34
C ILE A 500 40.77 3.39 -8.00
N LYS A 501 41.81 3.66 -8.80
CA LYS A 501 42.59 2.62 -9.47
C LYS A 501 43.26 1.67 -8.48
N GLU A 502 43.75 2.17 -7.36
CA GLU A 502 44.35 1.39 -6.27
C GLU A 502 43.35 0.51 -5.50
N ASN A 503 42.05 0.81 -5.61
CA ASN A 503 40.98 0.05 -4.95
C ASN A 503 40.38 -1.07 -5.81
N LEU A 504 40.80 -1.19 -7.07
CA LEU A 504 40.33 -2.19 -8.02
C LEU A 504 41.30 -3.38 -8.08
N SER A 505 40.75 -4.59 -8.23
CA SER A 505 41.56 -5.73 -8.65
C SER A 505 41.95 -5.61 -10.13
N SER A 506 42.93 -6.40 -10.58
CA SER A 506 43.34 -6.44 -12.00
C SER A 506 42.17 -6.75 -12.93
N ASN A 507 41.33 -7.73 -12.56
CA ASN A 507 40.19 -8.17 -13.36
C ASN A 507 39.09 -7.08 -13.43
N GLU A 508 38.92 -6.31 -12.36
CA GLU A 508 37.96 -5.21 -12.32
C GLU A 508 38.41 -4.03 -13.18
N LEU A 509 39.72 -3.79 -13.25
CA LEU A 509 40.31 -2.81 -14.14
C LEU A 509 40.11 -3.20 -15.61
N ASP A 510 40.33 -4.47 -15.95
CA ASP A 510 40.12 -4.99 -17.30
C ASP A 510 38.65 -4.89 -17.72
N PHE A 511 37.73 -5.26 -16.82
CA PHE A 511 36.30 -5.07 -17.02
C PHE A 511 35.94 -3.60 -17.29
N ALA A 512 36.46 -2.68 -16.48
CA ALA A 512 36.16 -1.26 -16.62
C ALA A 512 36.67 -0.67 -17.95
N VAL A 513 37.86 -1.09 -18.39
CA VAL A 513 38.42 -0.69 -19.69
C VAL A 513 37.58 -1.25 -20.84
N GLY A 514 37.23 -2.53 -20.79
CA GLY A 514 36.39 -3.17 -21.79
C GLY A 514 35.02 -2.49 -21.91
N TYR A 515 34.38 -2.21 -20.77
CA TYR A 515 33.09 -1.53 -20.74
C TYR A 515 33.15 -0.10 -21.31
N ARG A 516 34.22 0.65 -20.99
CA ARG A 516 34.43 2.01 -21.54
C ARG A 516 34.58 1.98 -23.07
N ASN A 517 35.33 1.02 -23.61
CA ASN A 517 35.50 0.90 -25.06
C ASN A 517 34.16 0.63 -25.74
N LEU A 518 33.34 -0.25 -25.16
CA LEU A 518 32.02 -0.59 -25.68
C LEU A 518 31.06 0.62 -25.67
N LEU A 519 31.10 1.44 -24.62
CA LEU A 519 30.34 2.69 -24.56
C LEU A 519 30.80 3.70 -25.63
N ASN A 520 32.11 3.81 -25.86
CA ASN A 520 32.65 4.71 -26.87
C ASN A 520 32.32 4.26 -28.30
N GLU A 521 32.28 2.95 -28.56
CA GLU A 521 31.80 2.40 -29.83
C GLU A 521 30.32 2.73 -30.04
N TYR A 522 29.49 2.52 -29.01
CA TYR A 522 28.06 2.82 -29.07
C TYR A 522 27.78 4.32 -29.28
N ALA A 523 28.52 5.20 -28.61
CA ALA A 523 28.38 6.65 -28.77
C ALA A 523 28.77 7.15 -30.18
N LYS A 524 29.69 6.47 -30.87
CA LYS A 524 30.03 6.78 -32.26
C LYS A 524 28.94 6.40 -33.23
N GLU A 525 28.20 5.33 -32.94
CA GLU A 525 27.11 4.84 -33.79
C GLU A 525 25.86 5.74 -33.70
N TYR A 526 25.68 6.44 -32.58
CA TYR A 526 24.52 7.31 -32.31
C TYR A 526 24.92 8.68 -31.76
N PRO A 527 25.43 9.61 -32.61
CA PRO A 527 25.98 10.89 -32.18
C PRO A 527 24.96 11.87 -31.58
N ASP A 528 23.67 11.65 -31.81
CA ASP A 528 22.58 12.47 -31.26
C ASP A 528 22.24 12.11 -29.79
N ILE A 529 22.83 11.04 -29.24
CA ILE A 529 22.58 10.57 -27.88
C ILE A 529 23.72 11.05 -26.97
N GLU A 530 23.42 12.04 -26.12
CA GLU A 530 24.35 12.55 -25.13
C GLU A 530 24.40 11.59 -23.91
N MET A 531 25.26 10.57 -24.00
CA MET A 531 25.38 9.45 -23.03
C MET A 531 25.67 9.87 -21.58
N ASN A 532 26.09 11.12 -21.36
CA ASN A 532 26.37 11.69 -20.03
C ASN A 532 25.19 12.47 -19.42
N ARG A 533 24.11 12.72 -20.19
CA ARG A 533 22.94 13.50 -19.76
C ARG A 533 21.77 12.63 -19.30
N ASP A 534 21.58 11.47 -19.91
CA ASP A 534 20.57 10.48 -19.52
C ASP A 534 21.24 9.22 -18.96
N LEU A 535 21.22 9.05 -17.64
CA LEU A 535 21.85 7.92 -16.93
C LEU A 535 21.19 6.55 -17.23
N ASN A 536 20.04 6.55 -17.93
CA ASN A 536 19.35 5.35 -18.40
C ASN A 536 19.08 5.45 -19.91
N PRO A 537 19.92 4.86 -20.79
CA PRO A 537 19.62 4.84 -22.21
C PRO A 537 18.31 4.07 -22.48
N PRO A 538 17.45 4.53 -23.41
CA PRO A 538 16.19 3.88 -23.72
C PRO A 538 16.45 2.51 -24.36
N LYS A 539 15.78 1.46 -23.86
CA LYS A 539 16.07 0.08 -24.28
C LYS A 539 15.76 -0.21 -25.77
N GLU A 540 14.82 0.50 -26.41
CA GLU A 540 14.57 0.39 -27.86
C GLU A 540 14.02 1.72 -28.42
N VAL A 541 14.57 2.19 -29.55
CA VAL A 541 14.18 3.45 -30.24
C VAL A 541 12.85 3.29 -31.01
N PHE A 542 12.58 2.08 -31.50
CA PHE A 542 11.38 1.71 -32.23
C PHE A 542 10.63 0.61 -31.50
N VAL A 543 9.30 0.68 -31.53
CA VAL A 543 8.40 -0.30 -30.90
C VAL A 543 7.48 -0.87 -31.98
N SER A 544 7.30 -2.20 -31.96
CA SER A 544 6.36 -2.87 -32.85
C SER A 544 4.93 -2.65 -32.34
N ILE A 545 4.06 -2.11 -33.18
CA ILE A 545 2.64 -1.91 -32.89
C ILE A 545 1.77 -2.74 -33.84
N LYS A 546 0.62 -3.20 -33.33
CA LYS A 546 -0.43 -3.85 -34.13
C LYS A 546 -1.67 -2.97 -34.10
N CYS A 547 -2.17 -2.59 -35.27
CA CYS A 547 -3.36 -1.76 -35.38
C CYS A 547 -4.62 -2.61 -35.21
N ASN A 548 -5.38 -2.39 -34.15
CA ASN A 548 -6.62 -3.15 -33.88
C ASN A 548 -7.87 -2.51 -34.51
N LYS A 549 -7.74 -1.31 -35.11
CA LYS A 549 -8.77 -0.57 -35.84
C LYS A 549 -8.15 0.11 -37.07
N ASN A 550 -8.96 0.41 -38.09
CA ASN A 550 -8.52 1.18 -39.27
C ASN A 550 -8.35 2.65 -38.86
N LEU A 551 -7.14 3.18 -39.00
CA LEU A 551 -6.79 4.57 -38.69
C LEU A 551 -6.41 5.39 -39.93
N GLY A 552 -6.28 4.73 -41.09
CA GLY A 552 -5.89 5.38 -42.33
C GLY A 552 -4.42 5.82 -42.32
N ASN A 553 -4.09 6.83 -43.10
CA ASN A 553 -2.73 7.34 -43.21
C ASN A 553 -2.39 8.30 -42.08
N VAL A 554 -1.37 7.97 -41.30
CA VAL A 554 -0.89 8.81 -40.20
C VAL A 554 0.52 9.29 -40.49
N MET A 555 0.78 10.57 -40.27
CA MET A 555 2.12 11.13 -40.28
C MET A 555 2.85 10.76 -38.98
N THR A 556 3.96 10.04 -39.13
CA THR A 556 4.94 9.76 -38.06
C THR A 556 6.21 10.55 -38.32
N GLU A 557 7.10 10.67 -37.34
CA GLU A 557 8.42 11.27 -37.53
C GLU A 557 9.26 10.56 -38.61
N THR A 558 8.90 9.33 -38.96
CA THR A 558 9.54 8.55 -40.04
C THR A 558 8.79 8.59 -41.37
N GLY A 559 7.79 9.47 -41.49
CA GLY A 559 6.96 9.65 -42.67
C GLY A 559 5.55 9.08 -42.53
N MET A 560 4.80 9.12 -43.62
CA MET A 560 3.39 8.69 -43.65
C MET A 560 3.28 7.17 -43.61
N LYS A 561 2.49 6.63 -42.67
CA LYS A 561 2.25 5.20 -42.49
C LYS A 561 0.74 4.91 -42.59
N SER A 562 0.35 3.95 -43.43
CA SER A 562 -1.04 3.47 -43.51
C SER A 562 -1.30 2.44 -42.41
N LEU A 563 -2.09 2.83 -41.41
CA LEU A 563 -2.41 2.04 -40.23
C LEU A 563 -3.78 1.37 -40.38
N GLU A 564 -3.83 0.27 -41.13
CA GLU A 564 -5.03 -0.54 -41.33
C GLU A 564 -5.20 -1.61 -40.24
N LYS A 565 -6.43 -2.03 -39.96
CA LYS A 565 -6.78 -3.05 -38.97
C LYS A 565 -6.10 -4.37 -39.32
N GLY A 566 -5.32 -4.89 -38.38
CA GLY A 566 -4.52 -6.11 -38.53
C GLY A 566 -3.08 -5.84 -38.99
N SER A 567 -2.76 -4.64 -39.48
CA SER A 567 -1.40 -4.29 -39.89
C SER A 567 -0.46 -4.16 -38.68
N ARG A 568 0.83 -4.43 -38.91
CA ARG A 568 1.90 -4.28 -37.93
C ARG A 568 2.94 -3.30 -38.44
N HIS A 569 3.38 -2.39 -37.57
CA HIS A 569 4.32 -1.34 -37.93
C HIS A 569 5.37 -1.18 -36.85
N TYR A 570 6.60 -0.86 -37.24
CA TYR A 570 7.63 -0.41 -36.32
C TYR A 570 7.63 1.11 -36.33
N ILE A 571 7.32 1.70 -35.17
CA ILE A 571 7.16 3.14 -35.02
C ILE A 571 8.06 3.63 -33.89
N LYS A 572 8.63 4.82 -34.01
CA LYS A 572 9.42 5.43 -32.95
C LYS A 572 8.58 5.60 -31.69
N ARG A 573 9.20 5.42 -30.53
CA ARG A 573 8.46 5.53 -29.26
C ARG A 573 7.85 6.91 -29.02
N THR A 574 8.50 7.97 -29.52
CA THR A 574 8.00 9.36 -29.50
C THR A 574 6.64 9.51 -30.21
N ASP A 575 6.46 8.84 -31.35
CA ASP A 575 5.18 8.82 -32.07
C ASP A 575 4.11 8.00 -31.33
N ILE A 576 4.50 6.98 -30.54
CA ILE A 576 3.57 6.21 -29.69
C ILE A 576 3.01 7.05 -28.57
N ASP A 577 3.80 7.92 -27.95
CA ASP A 577 3.30 8.85 -26.93
C ASP A 577 2.25 9.81 -27.52
N ASN A 578 2.37 10.16 -28.81
CA ASN A 578 1.34 10.90 -29.53
C ASN A 578 0.08 10.06 -29.79
N PHE A 579 0.21 8.77 -30.07
CA PHE A 579 -0.93 7.84 -30.15
C PHE A 579 -1.63 7.60 -28.81
N LEU A 580 -0.89 7.54 -27.72
CA LEU A 580 -1.42 7.42 -26.36
C LEU A 580 -2.22 8.67 -25.98
N LYS A 581 -1.73 9.88 -26.33
CA LYS A 581 -2.45 11.15 -26.17
C LYS A 581 -3.74 11.22 -26.98
N LEU A 582 -3.81 10.51 -28.12
CA LEU A 582 -5.00 10.37 -28.96
C LEU A 582 -5.94 9.23 -28.50
N GLY A 583 -5.62 8.55 -27.39
CA GLY A 583 -6.53 7.61 -26.72
C GLY A 583 -6.32 6.12 -27.01
N TYR A 584 -5.18 5.70 -27.56
CA TYR A 584 -4.88 4.27 -27.80
C TYR A 584 -4.03 3.66 -26.65
N LYS A 585 -4.32 2.42 -26.20
CA LYS A 585 -3.71 1.80 -24.99
C LYS A 585 -2.65 0.71 -25.30
N PRO A 586 -1.60 0.52 -24.46
CA PRO A 586 -0.67 -0.63 -24.54
C PRO A 586 -1.30 -1.94 -24.04
N GLY A 587 -0.91 -3.10 -24.60
CA GLY A 587 -1.47 -4.43 -24.29
C GLY A 587 -0.80 -5.20 -23.13
N GLU A 588 -1.48 -6.28 -22.70
CA GLU A 588 -1.26 -7.17 -21.54
C GLU A 588 0.17 -7.69 -21.24
N VAL A 589 0.44 -7.94 -19.95
CA VAL A 589 1.63 -8.61 -19.41
C VAL A 589 1.41 -10.13 -19.41
N ASN A 590 2.32 -10.90 -20.03
CA ASN A 590 2.19 -12.34 -20.20
C ASN A 590 2.77 -13.11 -18.99
N LEU A 591 1.94 -13.83 -18.24
CA LEU A 591 2.29 -14.60 -17.03
C LEU A 591 1.89 -16.07 -17.20
N GLY A 592 2.83 -17.00 -17.04
CA GLY A 592 2.65 -18.42 -17.32
C GLY A 592 1.87 -19.20 -16.28
N THR A 593 0.85 -19.96 -16.68
CA THR A 593 0.10 -20.87 -15.80
C THR A 593 -0.69 -21.94 -16.56
N THR A 594 -0.77 -23.15 -16.00
CA THR A 594 -1.74 -24.19 -16.38
C THR A 594 -2.59 -24.57 -15.18
N ILE A 595 -3.91 -24.41 -15.29
CA ILE A 595 -4.89 -24.84 -14.29
C ILE A 595 -5.99 -25.66 -14.94
N MET A 596 -6.56 -26.60 -14.18
CA MET A 596 -7.64 -27.49 -14.63
C MET A 596 -8.56 -27.90 -13.48
N ALA A 597 -9.82 -28.18 -13.80
CA ALA A 597 -10.74 -28.90 -12.92
C ALA A 597 -11.67 -29.83 -13.71
N VAL A 598 -12.10 -30.93 -13.10
CA VAL A 598 -13.05 -31.91 -13.66
C VAL A 598 -13.95 -32.49 -12.58
N SER A 599 -15.25 -32.64 -12.86
CA SER A 599 -16.22 -33.27 -11.96
C SER A 599 -16.38 -34.77 -12.21
N PHE A 600 -16.63 -35.53 -11.15
CA PHE A 600 -17.04 -36.94 -11.19
C PHE A 600 -18.20 -37.18 -10.22
N ASN A 601 -18.80 -38.38 -10.27
CA ASN A 601 -19.87 -38.72 -9.34
C ASN A 601 -19.35 -38.78 -7.89
N GLY A 602 -19.73 -37.81 -7.07
CA GLY A 602 -19.31 -37.68 -5.67
C GLY A 602 -18.25 -36.62 -5.39
N GLY A 603 -17.75 -35.88 -6.39
CA GLY A 603 -16.74 -34.84 -6.15
C GLY A 603 -16.14 -34.18 -7.39
N VAL A 604 -15.03 -33.46 -7.17
CA VAL A 604 -14.25 -32.81 -8.22
C VAL A 604 -12.75 -33.03 -8.00
N VAL A 605 -11.98 -32.94 -9.09
CA VAL A 605 -10.52 -32.89 -9.07
C VAL A 605 -10.09 -31.55 -9.61
N VAL A 606 -9.23 -30.84 -8.87
CA VAL A 606 -8.52 -29.65 -9.34
C VAL A 606 -7.04 -29.94 -9.49
N ALA A 607 -6.39 -29.34 -10.50
CA ALA A 607 -4.97 -29.53 -10.76
C ALA A 607 -4.32 -28.24 -11.29
N ALA A 608 -3.05 -28.03 -10.93
CA ALA A 608 -2.25 -26.92 -11.42
C ALA A 608 -0.77 -27.27 -11.51
N ASP A 609 -0.06 -26.58 -12.42
CA ASP A 609 1.40 -26.51 -12.38
C ASP A 609 1.87 -25.57 -11.26
N SER A 610 3.18 -25.54 -10.99
CA SER A 610 3.74 -24.79 -9.85
C SER A 610 4.74 -23.70 -10.23
N ARG A 611 5.00 -23.49 -11.52
CA ARG A 611 5.95 -22.49 -12.00
C ARG A 611 5.29 -21.12 -12.07
N THR A 612 5.93 -20.10 -11.53
CA THR A 612 5.55 -18.69 -11.69
C THR A 612 6.61 -18.00 -12.52
N THR A 613 6.23 -17.37 -13.63
CA THR A 613 7.14 -16.65 -14.52
C THR A 613 6.85 -15.15 -14.54
N MET A 614 7.88 -14.36 -14.84
CA MET A 614 7.81 -12.92 -15.11
C MET A 614 8.50 -12.69 -16.47
N GLY A 615 7.73 -12.75 -17.56
CA GLY A 615 8.30 -12.84 -18.91
C GLY A 615 9.12 -14.13 -19.07
N SER A 616 10.39 -14.01 -19.47
CA SER A 616 11.30 -15.15 -19.65
C SER A 616 11.94 -15.65 -18.34
N TYR A 617 11.77 -14.94 -17.22
CA TYR A 617 12.35 -15.31 -15.94
C TYR A 617 11.41 -16.22 -15.12
N ILE A 618 11.92 -17.33 -14.60
CA ILE A 618 11.19 -18.21 -13.68
C ILE A 618 11.41 -17.71 -12.24
N ALA A 619 10.41 -17.03 -11.69
CA ALA A 619 10.46 -16.45 -10.34
C ALA A 619 10.33 -17.51 -9.23
N ASN A 620 9.49 -18.54 -9.43
CA ASN A 620 9.33 -19.65 -8.50
C ASN A 620 8.99 -20.93 -9.27
N ARG A 621 9.48 -22.09 -8.81
CA ARG A 621 9.24 -23.40 -9.44
C ARG A 621 8.22 -24.26 -8.72
N VAL A 622 7.82 -23.92 -7.49
CA VAL A 622 7.03 -24.80 -6.60
C VAL A 622 5.83 -24.11 -5.93
N THR A 623 5.38 -22.97 -6.48
CA THR A 623 4.21 -22.21 -6.01
C THR A 623 2.96 -23.11 -5.97
N ASP A 624 2.17 -23.01 -4.90
CA ASP A 624 0.83 -23.63 -4.88
C ASP A 624 -0.19 -22.67 -5.52
N LYS A 625 -0.75 -23.07 -6.66
CA LYS A 625 -1.78 -22.30 -7.39
C LYS A 625 -3.20 -22.76 -7.05
N LEU A 626 -3.34 -23.76 -6.18
CA LEU A 626 -4.61 -24.25 -5.66
C LEU A 626 -4.84 -23.64 -4.27
N THR A 627 -5.74 -22.67 -4.19
CA THR A 627 -6.11 -22.02 -2.92
C THR A 627 -7.39 -22.62 -2.39
N GLN A 628 -7.37 -23.01 -1.12
CA GLN A 628 -8.58 -23.41 -0.41
C GLN A 628 -9.38 -22.15 -0.04
N ILE A 629 -10.61 -22.04 -0.55
CA ILE A 629 -11.48 -20.89 -0.31
C ILE A 629 -12.47 -21.20 0.82
N HIS A 630 -12.90 -22.45 0.93
CA HIS A 630 -13.69 -22.97 2.05
C HIS A 630 -13.37 -24.46 2.25
N ASP A 631 -13.90 -25.08 3.30
CA ASP A 631 -13.66 -26.48 3.68
C ASP A 631 -13.69 -27.46 2.48
N THR A 632 -14.69 -27.32 1.60
CA THR A 632 -14.91 -28.16 0.41
C THR A 632 -14.90 -27.36 -0.89
N ILE A 633 -14.31 -26.16 -0.92
CA ILE A 633 -14.28 -25.28 -2.12
C ILE A 633 -12.88 -24.75 -2.35
N PHE A 634 -12.38 -24.96 -3.57
CA PHE A 634 -11.05 -24.53 -4.00
C PHE A 634 -11.16 -23.61 -5.21
N CYS A 635 -10.16 -22.75 -5.36
CA CYS A 635 -9.92 -22.07 -6.61
C CYS A 635 -8.53 -22.37 -7.18
N CYS A 636 -8.46 -22.46 -8.50
CA CYS A 636 -7.22 -22.49 -9.26
C CYS A 636 -6.96 -21.09 -9.82
N ARG A 637 -5.77 -20.56 -9.58
CA ARG A 637 -5.43 -19.16 -9.91
C ARG A 637 -4.55 -19.07 -11.15
N SER A 638 -4.95 -18.25 -12.12
CA SER A 638 -4.15 -17.89 -13.32
C SER A 638 -4.22 -16.39 -13.61
N GLY A 639 -3.12 -15.80 -14.11
CA GLY A 639 -2.97 -14.35 -14.29
C GLY A 639 -1.94 -13.75 -13.33
N SER A 640 -2.10 -12.48 -12.97
CA SER A 640 -1.26 -11.80 -11.98
C SER A 640 -1.31 -12.52 -10.64
N ALA A 641 -0.14 -12.90 -10.13
CA ALA A 641 -0.04 -13.59 -8.85
C ALA A 641 -0.57 -12.73 -7.70
N ALA A 642 -0.29 -11.41 -7.73
CA ALA A 642 -0.79 -10.48 -6.72
C ALA A 642 -2.32 -10.34 -6.79
N ASP A 643 -2.85 -10.09 -7.99
CA ASP A 643 -4.28 -9.90 -8.22
C ASP A 643 -5.08 -11.13 -7.79
N THR A 644 -4.68 -12.31 -8.27
CA THR A 644 -5.40 -13.55 -7.99
C THR A 644 -5.29 -14.01 -6.53
N GLN A 645 -4.20 -13.67 -5.82
CA GLN A 645 -4.08 -13.91 -4.37
C GLN A 645 -5.04 -13.01 -3.60
N ALA A 646 -5.03 -11.70 -3.88
CA ALA A 646 -5.90 -10.75 -3.22
C ALA A 646 -7.39 -11.12 -3.39
N VAL A 647 -7.81 -11.46 -4.61
CA VAL A 647 -9.20 -11.88 -4.88
C VAL A 647 -9.54 -13.16 -4.12
N ALA A 648 -8.64 -14.14 -4.06
CA ALA A 648 -8.86 -15.38 -3.34
C ALA A 648 -8.98 -15.15 -1.81
N ASP A 649 -8.14 -14.29 -1.24
CA ASP A 649 -8.13 -13.98 0.19
C ASP A 649 -9.41 -13.23 0.61
N ILE A 650 -9.86 -12.28 -0.22
CA ILE A 650 -11.12 -11.56 -0.03
C ILE A 650 -12.30 -12.55 0.01
N ILE A 651 -12.38 -13.46 -0.97
CA ILE A 651 -13.49 -14.40 -1.06
C ILE A 651 -13.42 -15.45 0.03
N HIS A 652 -12.22 -15.90 0.40
CA HIS A 652 -12.03 -16.77 1.56
C HIS A 652 -12.65 -16.14 2.81
N TYR A 653 -12.33 -14.87 3.10
CA TYR A 653 -12.90 -14.13 4.22
C TYR A 653 -14.43 -14.03 4.13
N HIS A 654 -14.98 -13.65 2.97
CA HIS A 654 -16.43 -13.54 2.79
C HIS A 654 -17.16 -14.88 3.00
N LEU A 655 -16.59 -15.99 2.54
CA LEU A 655 -17.19 -17.31 2.73
C LEU A 655 -17.12 -17.78 4.18
N GLN A 656 -16.08 -17.42 4.93
CA GLN A 656 -16.04 -17.68 6.39
C GLN A 656 -17.15 -16.92 7.11
N LEU A 657 -17.34 -15.64 6.80
CA LEU A 657 -18.44 -14.84 7.35
C LEU A 657 -19.81 -15.37 6.95
N TYR A 658 -19.98 -15.78 5.69
CA TYR A 658 -21.23 -16.35 5.19
C TYR A 658 -21.67 -17.55 6.02
N LYS A 659 -20.75 -18.47 6.32
CA LYS A 659 -20.99 -19.64 7.17
C LYS A 659 -21.42 -19.26 8.59
N VAL A 660 -20.77 -18.26 9.19
CA VAL A 660 -21.11 -17.77 10.54
C VAL A 660 -22.51 -17.15 10.56
N GLN A 661 -22.87 -16.35 9.56
CA GLN A 661 -24.15 -15.65 9.51
C GLN A 661 -25.35 -16.57 9.23
N HIS A 662 -25.18 -17.53 8.31
CA HIS A 662 -26.28 -18.37 7.85
C HIS A 662 -26.33 -19.75 8.54
N GLY A 663 -25.31 -20.06 9.37
CA GLY A 663 -25.21 -21.35 10.05
C GLY A 663 -25.04 -22.55 9.12
N ALA A 664 -24.71 -22.32 7.85
CA ALA A 664 -24.60 -23.36 6.83
C ALA A 664 -23.40 -23.08 5.90
N PRO A 665 -22.70 -24.13 5.41
CA PRO A 665 -21.61 -23.95 4.46
C PRO A 665 -22.11 -23.34 3.14
N PRO A 666 -21.31 -22.46 2.49
CA PRO A 666 -21.67 -21.88 1.20
C PRO A 666 -21.71 -22.93 0.09
N THR A 667 -22.48 -22.66 -0.96
CA THR A 667 -22.48 -23.47 -2.18
C THR A 667 -21.28 -23.12 -3.06
N VAL A 668 -20.89 -24.05 -3.94
CA VAL A 668 -19.82 -23.78 -4.91
C VAL A 668 -20.24 -22.65 -5.86
N HIS A 669 -21.53 -22.59 -6.22
CA HIS A 669 -22.08 -21.52 -7.04
C HIS A 669 -21.93 -20.15 -6.36
N THR A 670 -22.25 -20.04 -5.07
CA THR A 670 -22.07 -18.79 -4.30
C THR A 670 -20.62 -18.32 -4.33
N ALA A 671 -19.66 -19.23 -4.10
CA ALA A 671 -18.25 -18.91 -4.21
C ALA A 671 -17.88 -18.41 -5.62
N ALA A 672 -18.34 -19.11 -6.66
CA ALA A 672 -18.04 -18.78 -8.04
C ALA A 672 -18.67 -17.45 -8.47
N SER A 673 -19.88 -17.12 -8.00
CA SER A 673 -20.52 -15.83 -8.25
C SER A 673 -19.76 -14.67 -7.59
N LEU A 674 -19.19 -14.86 -6.40
CA LEU A 674 -18.34 -13.84 -5.77
C LEU A 674 -17.06 -13.60 -6.56
N PHE A 675 -16.41 -14.67 -7.03
CA PHE A 675 -15.26 -14.54 -7.94
C PHE A 675 -15.65 -13.85 -9.24
N GLN A 676 -16.77 -14.24 -9.84
CA GLN A 676 -17.28 -13.63 -11.07
C GLN A 676 -17.46 -12.13 -10.89
N GLN A 677 -18.11 -11.72 -9.80
CA GLN A 677 -18.40 -10.31 -9.54
C GLN A 677 -17.11 -9.49 -9.45
N ILE A 678 -16.16 -9.92 -8.61
CA ILE A 678 -14.90 -9.18 -8.41
C ILE A 678 -14.08 -9.13 -9.70
N VAL A 679 -13.95 -10.26 -10.42
CA VAL A 679 -13.18 -10.32 -11.67
C VAL A 679 -13.85 -9.51 -12.77
N TYR A 680 -15.19 -9.55 -12.90
CA TYR A 680 -15.93 -8.82 -13.92
C TYR A 680 -15.90 -7.31 -13.71
N GLU A 681 -16.13 -6.85 -12.47
CA GLU A 681 -16.12 -5.43 -12.10
C GLU A 681 -14.75 -4.80 -12.32
N ASN A 682 -13.68 -5.59 -12.20
CA ASN A 682 -12.30 -5.11 -12.32
C ASN A 682 -11.57 -5.69 -13.54
N LYS A 683 -12.27 -6.20 -14.55
CA LYS A 683 -11.68 -6.88 -15.72
C LYS A 683 -10.66 -6.04 -16.52
N ASP A 684 -10.74 -4.71 -16.40
CA ASP A 684 -9.81 -3.77 -17.05
C ASP A 684 -8.58 -3.44 -16.19
N GLY A 685 -8.61 -3.80 -14.90
CA GLY A 685 -7.55 -3.51 -13.91
C GLY A 685 -6.94 -4.75 -13.24
N LEU A 686 -7.59 -5.91 -13.32
CA LEU A 686 -7.09 -7.19 -12.82
C LEU A 686 -6.80 -8.14 -13.97
N SER A 687 -5.66 -8.83 -13.88
CA SER A 687 -5.39 -10.02 -14.68
C SER A 687 -5.69 -11.26 -13.84
N ALA A 688 -6.95 -11.71 -13.85
CA ALA A 688 -7.40 -12.87 -13.07
C ALA A 688 -8.29 -13.82 -13.88
N GLY A 689 -7.77 -15.00 -14.20
CA GLY A 689 -8.54 -16.17 -14.66
C GLY A 689 -8.63 -17.19 -13.54
N ILE A 690 -9.85 -17.50 -13.11
CA ILE A 690 -10.12 -18.35 -11.94
C ILE A 690 -10.96 -19.56 -12.36
N ILE A 691 -10.59 -20.73 -11.85
CA ILE A 691 -11.46 -21.90 -11.85
C ILE A 691 -11.92 -22.10 -10.41
N VAL A 692 -13.21 -22.16 -10.16
CA VAL A 692 -13.77 -22.47 -8.84
C VAL A 692 -14.38 -23.86 -8.91
N ALA A 693 -13.95 -24.75 -8.03
CA ALA A 693 -14.47 -26.11 -7.99
C ALA A 693 -14.58 -26.59 -6.55
N GLY A 694 -15.62 -27.35 -6.26
CA GLY A 694 -15.84 -27.88 -4.92
C GLY A 694 -16.97 -28.87 -4.87
N TRP A 695 -17.36 -29.23 -3.66
CA TRP A 695 -18.53 -30.05 -3.38
C TRP A 695 -19.47 -29.31 -2.44
N ASP A 696 -20.76 -29.35 -2.74
CA ASP A 696 -21.82 -28.94 -1.80
C ASP A 696 -22.98 -29.94 -1.78
N LYS A 697 -23.80 -29.85 -0.72
CA LYS A 697 -24.90 -30.79 -0.47
C LYS A 697 -26.06 -30.71 -1.47
N TYR A 698 -26.11 -29.69 -2.32
CA TYR A 698 -27.22 -29.46 -3.24
C TYR A 698 -26.92 -29.97 -4.64
N GLU A 699 -25.75 -29.65 -5.17
CA GLU A 699 -25.35 -30.02 -6.54
C GLU A 699 -24.23 -31.06 -6.58
N GLY A 700 -23.67 -31.44 -5.44
CA GLY A 700 -22.52 -32.33 -5.36
C GLY A 700 -21.26 -31.66 -5.90
N GLY A 701 -20.46 -32.40 -6.66
CA GLY A 701 -19.22 -31.89 -7.25
C GLY A 701 -19.49 -31.00 -8.47
N THR A 702 -19.11 -29.72 -8.39
CA THR A 702 -19.32 -28.77 -9.50
C THR A 702 -18.07 -27.94 -9.82
N VAL A 703 -17.96 -27.55 -11.10
CA VAL A 703 -16.84 -26.79 -11.64
C VAL A 703 -17.36 -25.56 -12.39
N TYR A 704 -16.79 -24.41 -12.05
CA TYR A 704 -17.08 -23.12 -12.66
C TYR A 704 -15.80 -22.48 -13.20
N SER A 705 -15.88 -21.95 -14.43
CA SER A 705 -14.81 -21.22 -15.09
C SER A 705 -15.15 -19.73 -15.13
N ILE A 706 -14.16 -18.93 -14.73
CA ILE A 706 -14.23 -17.47 -14.72
C ILE A 706 -13.00 -16.95 -15.47
N PRO A 707 -13.10 -16.76 -16.80
CA PRO A 707 -11.97 -16.29 -17.61
C PRO A 707 -11.63 -14.83 -17.25
N LEU A 708 -10.55 -14.30 -17.83
CA LEU A 708 -10.09 -12.91 -17.63
C LEU A 708 -11.18 -11.85 -17.85
N GLY A 709 -12.21 -12.15 -18.65
CA GLY A 709 -13.36 -11.26 -18.86
C GLY A 709 -14.44 -11.29 -17.76
N GLY A 710 -14.29 -12.13 -16.74
CA GLY A 710 -15.20 -12.23 -15.59
C GLY A 710 -16.56 -12.85 -15.87
N SER A 711 -16.76 -13.56 -16.98
CA SER A 711 -17.99 -14.33 -17.20
C SER A 711 -18.02 -15.59 -16.32
N LEU A 712 -19.18 -16.19 -16.06
CA LEU A 712 -19.29 -17.41 -15.27
C LEU A 712 -19.86 -18.55 -16.10
N HIS A 713 -19.12 -19.66 -16.16
CA HIS A 713 -19.51 -20.83 -16.96
C HIS A 713 -19.40 -22.11 -16.13
N LYS A 714 -20.52 -22.80 -15.92
CA LYS A 714 -20.55 -24.16 -15.35
C LYS A 714 -20.24 -25.18 -16.45
N GLN A 715 -19.29 -26.08 -16.20
CA GLN A 715 -18.85 -27.10 -17.17
C GLN A 715 -18.48 -28.39 -16.44
N PRO A 716 -18.52 -29.56 -17.09
CA PRO A 716 -18.06 -30.82 -16.47
C PRO A 716 -16.54 -30.85 -16.26
N PHE A 717 -15.80 -30.16 -17.12
CA PHE A 717 -14.39 -29.87 -16.91
C PHE A 717 -14.05 -28.49 -17.49
N THR A 718 -12.96 -27.90 -17.00
CA THR A 718 -12.44 -26.65 -17.56
C THR A 718 -10.93 -26.56 -17.39
N ILE A 719 -10.28 -25.86 -18.30
CA ILE A 719 -8.85 -25.59 -18.32
C ILE A 719 -8.62 -24.09 -18.47
N GLY A 720 -7.52 -23.59 -17.93
CA GLY A 720 -7.21 -22.16 -17.93
C GLY A 720 -5.71 -21.85 -17.86
N GLY A 721 -5.39 -20.58 -18.04
CA GLY A 721 -4.01 -20.07 -18.12
C GLY A 721 -3.35 -20.30 -19.48
N SER A 722 -2.12 -19.82 -19.66
CA SER A 722 -1.36 -19.90 -20.92
C SER A 722 -1.24 -21.32 -21.46
N GLY A 723 -1.02 -22.32 -20.59
CA GLY A 723 -0.82 -23.70 -21.01
C GLY A 723 -2.06 -24.41 -21.53
N SER A 724 -3.26 -23.92 -21.20
CA SER A 724 -4.54 -24.44 -21.72
C SER A 724 -4.60 -24.43 -23.25
N THR A 725 -3.97 -23.44 -23.89
CA THR A 725 -3.96 -23.27 -25.35
C THR A 725 -3.38 -24.47 -26.11
N PHE A 726 -2.54 -25.28 -25.45
CA PHE A 726 -1.88 -26.44 -26.06
C PHE A 726 -2.64 -27.76 -25.88
N ILE A 727 -3.66 -27.81 -25.02
CA ILE A 727 -4.26 -29.07 -24.56
C ILE A 727 -5.76 -29.19 -24.79
N TYR A 728 -6.42 -28.24 -25.45
CA TYR A 728 -7.84 -28.35 -25.81
C TYR A 728 -8.15 -29.65 -26.57
N GLY A 729 -7.40 -29.94 -27.65
CA GLY A 729 -7.62 -31.17 -28.44
C GLY A 729 -7.37 -32.47 -27.67
N PHE A 730 -6.43 -32.47 -26.71
CA PHE A 730 -6.22 -33.62 -25.82
C PHE A 730 -7.42 -33.80 -24.87
N CYS A 731 -7.91 -32.70 -24.30
CA CYS A 731 -9.05 -32.74 -23.40
C CYS A 731 -10.31 -33.24 -24.11
N ASP A 732 -10.62 -32.70 -25.29
CA ASP A 732 -11.78 -33.10 -26.09
C ASP A 732 -11.73 -34.57 -26.51
N ALA A 733 -10.54 -35.12 -26.77
CA ALA A 733 -10.37 -36.52 -27.17
C ALA A 733 -10.37 -37.50 -25.99
N THR A 734 -10.00 -37.05 -24.79
CA THR A 734 -9.76 -37.92 -23.64
C THR A 734 -10.90 -37.89 -22.62
N TYR A 735 -11.54 -36.72 -22.45
CA TYR A 735 -12.67 -36.57 -21.53
C TYR A 735 -13.83 -37.48 -21.95
N LYS A 736 -14.47 -38.09 -20.96
CA LYS A 736 -15.66 -38.92 -21.12
C LYS A 736 -16.63 -38.59 -19.99
N ASP A 737 -17.91 -38.57 -20.30
CA ASP A 737 -18.92 -38.41 -19.26
C ASP A 737 -18.87 -39.58 -18.28
N ASN A 738 -19.10 -39.29 -16.99
CA ASN A 738 -19.09 -40.25 -15.89
C ASN A 738 -17.75 -40.96 -15.66
N MET A 739 -16.62 -40.27 -15.90
CA MET A 739 -15.32 -40.73 -15.42
C MET A 739 -15.35 -41.00 -13.91
N THR A 740 -14.69 -42.08 -13.51
CA THR A 740 -14.41 -42.41 -12.10
C THR A 740 -13.43 -41.41 -11.48
N LYS A 741 -13.33 -41.39 -10.14
CA LYS A 741 -12.36 -40.55 -9.41
C LYS A 741 -10.95 -40.77 -9.95
N GLU A 742 -10.54 -42.02 -10.13
CA GLU A 742 -9.21 -42.41 -10.59
C GLU A 742 -8.95 -41.96 -12.03
N GLU A 743 -9.95 -42.10 -12.92
CA GLU A 743 -9.87 -41.60 -14.30
C GLU A 743 -9.76 -40.07 -14.35
N CYS A 744 -10.50 -39.34 -13.50
CA CYS A 744 -10.40 -37.88 -13.41
C CYS A 744 -9.03 -37.42 -12.90
N VAL A 745 -8.45 -38.10 -11.91
CA VAL A 745 -7.10 -37.81 -11.42
C VAL A 745 -6.07 -38.06 -12.52
N ASP A 746 -6.17 -39.18 -13.25
CA ASP A 746 -5.25 -39.48 -14.33
C ASP A 746 -5.40 -38.51 -15.52
N PHE A 747 -6.63 -38.14 -15.86
CA PHE A 747 -6.96 -37.15 -16.87
C PHE A 747 -6.34 -35.78 -16.55
N ALA A 748 -6.58 -35.25 -15.35
CA ALA A 748 -6.04 -33.96 -14.93
C ALA A 748 -4.50 -33.96 -14.87
N LYS A 749 -3.90 -35.05 -14.34
CA LYS A 749 -2.44 -35.22 -14.28
C LYS A 749 -1.80 -35.25 -15.67
N LYS A 750 -2.38 -35.98 -16.62
CA LYS A 750 -1.87 -36.05 -18.00
C LYS A 750 -2.04 -34.71 -18.74
N ALA A 751 -3.19 -34.06 -18.60
CA ALA A 751 -3.47 -32.78 -19.24
C ALA A 751 -2.48 -31.69 -18.77
N VAL A 752 -2.29 -31.53 -17.46
CA VAL A 752 -1.36 -30.53 -16.92
C VAL A 752 0.09 -30.87 -17.30
N ALA A 753 0.49 -32.14 -17.26
CA ALA A 753 1.83 -32.55 -17.68
C ALA A 753 2.11 -32.25 -19.17
N LEU A 754 1.12 -32.49 -20.04
CA LEU A 754 1.23 -32.22 -21.48
C LEU A 754 1.29 -30.71 -21.76
N ALA A 755 0.53 -29.90 -21.02
CA ALA A 755 0.65 -28.45 -21.11
C ALA A 755 2.02 -27.97 -20.65
N MET A 756 2.56 -28.52 -19.55
CA MET A 756 3.90 -28.19 -19.05
C MET A 756 5.02 -28.55 -20.03
N SER A 757 4.83 -29.55 -20.90
CA SER A 757 5.83 -29.91 -21.93
C SER A 757 5.76 -29.02 -23.18
N ARG A 758 4.71 -28.21 -23.35
CA ARG A 758 4.50 -27.36 -24.55
C ARG A 758 4.47 -25.86 -24.24
N ASP A 759 4.06 -25.47 -23.04
CA ASP A 759 4.08 -24.08 -22.57
C ASP A 759 5.36 -23.78 -21.78
N ASN A 760 6.25 -22.98 -22.37
CA ASN A 760 7.49 -22.53 -21.74
C ASN A 760 7.27 -21.79 -20.41
N SER A 761 6.07 -21.25 -20.21
CA SER A 761 5.73 -20.45 -19.04
C SER A 761 5.16 -21.29 -17.89
N SER A 762 4.74 -22.52 -18.15
CA SER A 762 4.26 -23.49 -17.15
C SER A 762 5.34 -24.52 -16.81
N GLY A 763 5.29 -25.15 -15.63
CA GLY A 763 6.21 -26.22 -15.26
C GLY A 763 6.37 -26.46 -13.76
N GLY A 764 7.48 -27.12 -13.38
CA GLY A 764 7.74 -27.46 -11.98
C GLY A 764 7.19 -28.84 -11.61
N CYS A 765 6.24 -28.88 -10.68
CA CYS A 765 5.52 -30.07 -10.24
C CYS A 765 4.01 -29.89 -10.46
N ILE A 766 3.25 -30.98 -10.37
CA ILE A 766 1.78 -30.92 -10.40
C ILE A 766 1.26 -31.06 -8.98
N ARG A 767 0.37 -30.15 -8.61
CA ARG A 767 -0.45 -30.25 -7.40
C ARG A 767 -1.88 -30.56 -7.82
N LEU A 768 -2.50 -31.55 -7.18
CA LEU A 768 -3.92 -31.85 -7.34
C LEU A 768 -4.62 -31.85 -5.98
N ALA A 769 -5.92 -31.61 -5.99
CA ALA A 769 -6.79 -31.86 -4.87
C ALA A 769 -8.06 -32.58 -5.34
N VAL A 770 -8.40 -33.70 -4.70
CA VAL A 770 -9.69 -34.36 -4.85
C VAL A 770 -10.60 -33.88 -3.73
N ILE A 771 -11.76 -33.36 -4.08
CA ILE A 771 -12.69 -32.71 -3.16
C ILE A 771 -14.01 -33.47 -3.19
N THR A 772 -14.44 -33.96 -2.03
CA THR A 772 -15.66 -34.77 -1.85
C THR A 772 -16.43 -34.28 -0.61
N GLU A 773 -17.60 -34.86 -0.35
CA GLU A 773 -18.34 -34.66 0.90
C GLU A 773 -17.50 -34.93 2.15
N THR A 774 -16.66 -35.97 2.11
CA THR A 774 -15.87 -36.42 3.26
C THR A 774 -14.63 -35.56 3.55
N GLY A 775 -14.27 -34.67 2.62
CA GLY A 775 -13.11 -33.80 2.75
C GLY A 775 -12.23 -33.75 1.50
N VAL A 776 -10.97 -33.33 1.71
CA VAL A 776 -10.03 -32.99 0.64
C VAL A 776 -8.78 -33.86 0.72
N GLU A 777 -8.46 -34.54 -0.38
CA GLU A 777 -7.24 -35.33 -0.56
C GLU A 777 -6.28 -34.58 -1.49
N ARG A 778 -5.12 -34.15 -0.98
CA ARG A 778 -4.08 -33.48 -1.78
C ARG A 778 -3.12 -34.50 -2.38
N ILE A 779 -2.87 -34.42 -3.68
CA ILE A 779 -1.94 -35.29 -4.41
C ILE A 779 -0.80 -34.42 -4.96
N PHE A 780 0.43 -34.87 -4.77
CA PHE A 780 1.63 -34.18 -5.25
C PHE A 780 2.39 -35.07 -6.22
N VAL A 781 2.65 -34.56 -7.44
CA VAL A 781 3.46 -35.25 -8.45
C VAL A 781 4.75 -34.45 -8.66
N PRO A 782 5.89 -34.93 -8.15
CA PRO A 782 7.16 -34.22 -8.30
C PRO A 782 7.59 -34.19 -9.77
N GLY A 783 8.39 -33.18 -10.14
CA GLY A 783 8.78 -32.92 -11.53
C GLY A 783 9.47 -34.11 -12.23
N ASN A 784 10.20 -34.95 -11.49
CA ASN A 784 10.86 -36.15 -12.02
C ASN A 784 9.93 -37.36 -12.20
N LYS A 785 8.68 -37.28 -11.72
CA LYS A 785 7.64 -38.31 -11.87
C LYS A 785 6.48 -37.85 -12.77
N LEU A 786 6.67 -36.76 -13.50
CA LEU A 786 5.67 -36.29 -14.46
C LEU A 786 5.53 -37.31 -15.60
N PRO A 787 4.31 -37.53 -16.11
CA PRO A 787 4.10 -38.24 -17.36
C PRO A 787 5.02 -37.69 -18.46
N GLN A 788 5.77 -38.57 -19.13
CA GLN A 788 6.60 -38.20 -20.27
C GLN A 788 5.81 -38.36 -21.56
N PHE A 789 6.00 -37.41 -22.47
CA PHE A 789 5.42 -37.40 -23.81
C PHE A 789 6.57 -37.29 -24.81
N TYR A 790 6.38 -37.85 -26.01
CA TYR A 790 7.38 -37.73 -27.07
C TYR A 790 7.49 -36.28 -27.54
N GLU A 791 8.72 -35.75 -27.54
CA GLU A 791 9.06 -34.45 -28.12
C GLU A 791 9.52 -34.60 -29.58
#